data_AF-A0A1I5PPL0-F1
#
_entry.id   AF-A0A1I5PPL0-F1
#
_cell.length_a   1.000
_cell.length_b   1.000
_cell.length_c   1.000
_cell.angle_alpha   90.00
_cell.angle_beta   90.00
_cell.angle_gamma   90.00
#
_symmetry.space_group_name_H-M   'P 1'
#
loop_
_entity.id
_entity.type
_entity.pdbx_description
1 polymer ?
#
loop_
_entity_poly.entity_id
_entity_poly.type
_entity_poly.pdbx_seq_one_letter_code
_entity_poly.pdbx_strand_id
1 'polypeptide(L)'
;MANRRLLSIVLSAVAGVAGTLALGQPAAASGPPPVTVYAAPRADAPPGNPCTRPRPCSLSQAQQRVRHLLRTGAGARRDIVLKLAGGSYYLSAPLAFGPQDSGRNGHTVTWQQATDAAVTISGGRPLRPAWQPAAPGSKIMAATVPAGLDFDGLFVNGQRQILARYPNYDPDAARLQGSVSLADLGRESAKWSNPSTALVRAMHCGDWGSVSFTVSGRTGDGLALHYVGDNNRPRDCGLTKGNGPGRIGPAMAENVKEELDAPGEWFYERTSGRLLYYPPEGTDLSAATVETAEQDQLITLAGTSPANPVHDITLRGLHFAATHRTLFDSTFEADAKGDWAVVRKGAVHLKNAADIAVTGSFFDQLGGNGVFLDGYTKHNTVSDNKFESDGATDVQIVGSPSAVRDYSGNYDDTVSVSDTAPGPKTDDYPRDIVVRNNRMRSMGRFEKQSSGVNISMSANVTVDGNTISDSPRACLNIEDGTWGGHDIKNNDLFDCVKETGDNGSVNVWGRGRFWASSGNNTLAPGTSFEGSTGTALTDAQARHLMKRDVVRPITVQHNRFWHAGDWAIDLDDGSSDFRLLDNLILKGGIKLRDGYERTVRNNLLVDGSIYEQVSHSGCGDVIEHNITLGPQAYSNVLNNPSTAQYGVDRNLFWNDHYPVYVNPDGSGNEALSADGATINPQSAWVRAGMDPHSLVADPEFTAADPTASYDFTVASGSPAVSLGYANFPMTGFGAAGGPLPPKAAFAYGPGSGGPANGLIVQPEMLMGAAATNIPSLAVQSSLGLTKPYGLYLTSVPEGSYAAQHGLRTGDDITAVNGTSVTDDRNTFWLSYNKLAPGAPITLTVRRGQADVTVRLGKTLGSELLNNTSGVVYTTAGSPSTGWIWRGKTAGGANSYLDDIWATQNAGDSWSLTFSGTGIDIISETNTDEGDVDLTLDGAPDRTVSFVTPAREYQSTVATISGLRPGVHTVTGTMKNGSYLIVDAFRTHP
;
A
#
# COMPACT_ATOMS: atom_id res chain seq x y z
N MET A 1 -3.60 -69.46 -15.30
CA MET A 1 -3.31 -68.05 -15.64
C MET A 1 -4.58 -67.51 -16.28
N ALA A 2 -5.39 -66.81 -15.48
CA ALA A 2 -6.84 -66.76 -15.61
C ALA A 2 -7.37 -65.35 -15.89
N ASN A 3 -8.34 -65.27 -16.82
CA ASN A 3 -9.43 -64.30 -17.05
C ASN A 3 -9.09 -62.80 -17.04
N ARG A 4 -9.16 -61.99 -18.11
CA ARG A 4 -10.08 -61.83 -19.27
C ARG A 4 -11.53 -61.43 -18.90
N ARG A 5 -11.94 -60.25 -19.45
CA ARG A 5 -13.29 -59.79 -19.89
C ARG A 5 -14.24 -59.24 -18.81
N LEU A 6 -15.19 -58.32 -19.05
CA LEU A 6 -15.65 -57.41 -20.14
C LEU A 6 -16.85 -56.64 -19.53
N LEU A 7 -17.11 -55.40 -20.01
CA LEU A 7 -18.44 -54.70 -20.07
C LEU A 7 -19.17 -54.43 -18.73
N SER A 8 -20.04 -53.45 -18.53
CA SER A 8 -20.52 -52.25 -19.22
C SER A 8 -21.65 -51.67 -18.35
N ILE A 9 -22.02 -50.41 -18.60
CA ILE A 9 -23.34 -49.79 -18.40
C ILE A 9 -23.68 -49.20 -17.02
N VAL A 10 -24.00 -47.91 -17.14
CA VAL A 10 -24.65 -46.94 -16.26
C VAL A 10 -26.12 -47.31 -15.99
N LEU A 11 -26.62 -47.18 -14.75
CA LEU A 11 -27.87 -46.48 -14.42
C LEU A 11 -28.11 -46.40 -12.90
N SER A 12 -28.07 -45.15 -12.41
CA SER A 12 -29.01 -44.48 -11.50
C SER A 12 -29.71 -45.21 -10.34
N ALA A 13 -29.47 -44.62 -9.16
CA ALA A 13 -30.43 -44.24 -8.11
C ALA A 13 -31.21 -45.31 -7.32
N VAL A 14 -30.89 -45.44 -6.03
CA VAL A 14 -31.88 -45.49 -4.93
C VAL A 14 -31.23 -44.89 -3.67
N ALA A 15 -31.92 -43.89 -3.09
CA ALA A 15 -31.65 -43.34 -1.77
C ALA A 15 -31.82 -44.41 -0.68
N GLY A 16 -30.85 -44.51 0.23
CA GLY A 16 -30.90 -45.40 1.38
C GLY A 16 -30.30 -44.73 2.60
N VAL A 17 -31.16 -44.34 3.53
CA VAL A 17 -30.85 -43.94 4.90
C VAL A 17 -29.85 -44.93 5.51
N ALA A 18 -28.64 -44.48 5.81
CA ALA A 18 -27.69 -45.20 6.65
C ALA A 18 -27.35 -44.31 7.84
N GLY A 19 -27.95 -44.64 8.99
CA GLY A 19 -27.60 -44.04 10.27
C GLY A 19 -26.11 -44.18 10.53
N THR A 20 -25.48 -43.06 10.86
CA THR A 20 -24.11 -43.02 11.36
C THR A 20 -24.06 -43.77 12.68
N LEU A 21 -23.54 -45.00 12.64
CA LEU A 21 -22.98 -45.65 13.82
C LEU A 21 -21.82 -44.75 14.29
N ALA A 22 -22.09 -43.94 15.30
CA ALA A 22 -21.07 -43.23 16.06
C ALA A 22 -20.18 -44.29 16.73
N LEU A 23 -19.10 -44.67 16.06
CA LEU A 23 -17.97 -45.32 16.70
C LEU A 23 -17.40 -44.29 17.68
N GLY A 24 -17.76 -44.43 18.96
CA GLY A 24 -17.23 -43.60 20.03
C GLY A 24 -15.71 -43.60 19.97
N GLN A 25 -15.12 -42.41 19.91
CA GLN A 25 -13.67 -42.26 20.07
C GLN A 25 -13.24 -42.97 21.36
N PRO A 26 -12.14 -43.73 21.35
CA PRO A 26 -11.60 -44.26 22.59
C PRO A 26 -11.31 -43.07 23.51
N ALA A 27 -11.93 -43.07 24.70
CA ALA A 27 -11.67 -42.05 25.71
C ALA A 27 -10.15 -41.99 25.95
N ALA A 28 -9.53 -40.87 25.59
CA ALA A 28 -8.16 -40.59 25.95
C ALA A 28 -8.07 -40.75 27.47
N ALA A 29 -7.26 -41.70 27.93
CA ALA A 29 -7.00 -41.89 29.36
C ALA A 29 -6.57 -40.53 29.92
N SER A 30 -7.39 -39.96 30.81
CA SER A 30 -7.13 -38.65 31.40
C SER A 30 -5.81 -38.74 32.16
N GLY A 31 -4.75 -38.16 31.57
CA GLY A 31 -3.48 -37.99 32.25
C GLY A 31 -3.68 -37.30 33.60
N PRO A 32 -2.74 -37.45 34.52
CA PRO A 32 -2.86 -36.86 35.85
C PRO A 32 -3.03 -35.32 35.71
N PRO A 33 -3.99 -34.66 36.39
CA PRO A 33 -4.33 -33.24 36.18
C PRO A 33 -3.15 -32.26 36.24
N PRO A 34 -3.19 -31.09 35.60
CA PRO A 34 -2.07 -30.15 35.60
C PRO A 34 -1.69 -29.67 37.02
N VAL A 35 -0.41 -29.36 37.22
CA VAL A 35 0.05 -28.68 38.44
C VAL A 35 -0.30 -27.20 38.32
N THR A 36 -1.09 -26.68 39.27
CA THR A 36 -1.51 -25.26 39.23
C THR A 36 -0.66 -24.39 40.14
N VAL A 37 -0.18 -23.27 39.61
CA VAL A 37 0.50 -22.18 40.33
C VAL A 37 -0.40 -20.93 40.26
N TYR A 38 -0.46 -20.12 41.31
CA TYR A 38 -1.31 -18.92 41.35
C TYR A 38 -0.48 -17.65 41.58
N ALA A 39 -0.79 -16.62 40.81
CA ALA A 39 -0.23 -15.28 40.96
C ALA A 39 -1.33 -14.22 41.04
N ALA A 40 -1.09 -13.14 41.78
CA ALA A 40 -2.03 -12.02 41.93
C ALA A 40 -1.29 -10.68 41.93
N PRO A 41 -1.92 -9.58 41.49
CA PRO A 41 -1.32 -8.26 41.59
C PRO A 41 -0.95 -7.92 43.04
N ARG A 42 0.21 -7.29 43.26
CA ARG A 42 0.71 -6.84 44.57
C ARG A 42 0.86 -7.94 45.65
N ALA A 43 0.83 -9.21 45.27
CA ALA A 43 1.15 -10.29 46.20
C ALA A 43 2.65 -10.25 46.58
N ASP A 44 2.94 -10.32 47.87
CA ASP A 44 4.30 -10.43 48.42
C ASP A 44 4.37 -11.66 49.33
N ALA A 45 4.57 -12.82 48.69
CA ALA A 45 4.63 -14.08 49.40
C ALA A 45 6.01 -14.27 50.05
N PRO A 46 6.10 -14.87 51.26
CA PRO A 46 7.39 -15.19 51.86
C PRO A 46 8.13 -16.25 51.03
N PRO A 47 9.48 -16.31 51.12
CA PRO A 47 10.27 -17.36 50.49
C PRO A 47 9.76 -18.77 50.82
N GLY A 48 9.70 -19.65 49.81
CA GLY A 48 9.18 -21.01 49.97
C GLY A 48 7.66 -21.16 49.88
N ASN A 49 6.90 -20.07 49.65
CA ASN A 49 5.47 -20.18 49.37
C ASN A 49 5.21 -21.08 48.13
N PRO A 50 4.30 -22.07 48.21
CA PRO A 50 3.94 -22.92 47.07
C PRO A 50 3.14 -22.22 45.95
N CYS A 51 2.75 -20.95 46.14
CA CYS A 51 1.94 -20.14 45.22
C CYS A 51 0.57 -20.78 44.95
N THR A 52 -0.23 -20.95 46.01
CA THR A 52 -1.56 -21.59 45.95
C THR A 52 -2.66 -20.53 45.85
N ARG A 53 -3.88 -20.91 45.48
CA ARG A 53 -5.01 -19.96 45.36
C ARG A 53 -5.22 -19.07 46.59
N PRO A 54 -5.20 -19.59 47.85
CA PRO A 54 -5.36 -18.75 49.04
C PRO A 54 -4.11 -17.92 49.39
N ARG A 55 -2.95 -18.24 48.80
CA ARG A 55 -1.66 -17.58 49.05
C ARG A 55 -0.93 -17.39 47.71
N PRO A 56 -1.47 -16.57 46.81
CA PRO A 56 -0.85 -16.34 45.50
C PRO A 56 0.49 -15.64 45.64
N CYS A 57 1.34 -15.78 44.63
CA CYS A 57 2.65 -15.15 44.55
C CYS A 57 2.64 -13.91 43.65
N SER A 58 3.71 -13.10 43.71
CA SER A 58 4.00 -12.13 42.65
C SER A 58 4.31 -12.86 41.33
N LEU A 59 4.32 -12.14 40.19
CA LEU A 59 4.70 -12.72 38.89
C LEU A 59 6.10 -13.37 38.94
N SER A 60 7.09 -12.68 39.49
CA SER A 60 8.47 -13.16 39.56
C SER A 60 8.60 -14.40 40.46
N GLN A 61 7.94 -14.39 41.62
CA GLN A 61 7.90 -15.53 42.53
C GLN A 61 7.20 -16.74 41.90
N ALA A 62 6.11 -16.51 41.17
CA ALA A 62 5.39 -17.56 40.47
C ALA A 62 6.21 -18.17 39.31
N GLN A 63 6.94 -17.35 38.54
CA GLN A 63 7.87 -17.84 37.53
C GLN A 63 8.97 -18.72 38.15
N GLN A 64 9.58 -18.27 39.25
CA GLN A 64 10.57 -19.05 40.00
C GLN A 64 9.99 -20.38 40.50
N ARG A 65 8.72 -20.38 40.92
CA ARG A 65 8.00 -21.61 41.32
C ARG A 65 7.81 -22.57 40.14
N VAL A 66 7.41 -22.07 38.97
CA VAL A 66 7.31 -22.86 37.73
C VAL A 66 8.68 -23.48 37.39
N ARG A 67 9.75 -22.68 37.35
CA ARG A 67 11.13 -23.17 37.11
C ARG A 67 11.55 -24.25 38.10
N HIS A 68 11.18 -24.12 39.38
CA HIS A 68 11.45 -25.15 40.38
C HIS A 68 10.69 -26.45 40.08
N LEU A 69 9.42 -26.38 39.71
CA LEU A 69 8.58 -27.55 39.36
C LEU A 69 9.09 -28.27 38.10
N LEU A 70 9.56 -27.52 37.10
CA LEU A 70 10.20 -28.05 35.90
C LEU A 70 11.49 -28.81 36.24
N ARG A 71 12.35 -28.24 37.10
CA ARG A 71 13.61 -28.87 37.52
C ARG A 71 13.44 -30.09 38.42
N THR A 72 12.45 -30.08 39.32
CA THR A 72 12.21 -31.16 40.30
C THR A 72 11.37 -32.32 39.75
N GLY A 73 11.01 -32.27 38.46
CA GLY A 73 10.40 -33.40 37.74
C GLY A 73 8.88 -33.42 37.73
N ALA A 74 8.19 -32.45 38.33
CA ALA A 74 6.73 -32.33 38.21
C ALA A 74 6.32 -32.01 36.78
N GLY A 75 7.01 -31.04 36.16
CA GLY A 75 6.78 -30.68 34.75
C GLY A 75 7.27 -31.71 33.74
N ALA A 76 7.98 -32.76 34.18
CA ALA A 76 8.39 -33.88 33.33
C ALA A 76 7.32 -35.00 33.25
N ARG A 77 6.21 -34.86 33.98
CA ARG A 77 5.15 -35.88 34.10
C ARG A 77 3.74 -35.32 33.88
N ARG A 78 3.58 -34.00 33.90
CA ARG A 78 2.30 -33.28 33.89
C ARG A 78 2.50 -31.87 33.36
N ASP A 79 1.47 -31.30 32.76
CA ASP A 79 1.45 -29.87 32.39
C ASP A 79 1.46 -28.99 33.65
N ILE A 80 1.97 -27.76 33.49
CA ILE A 80 1.95 -26.72 34.52
C ILE A 80 1.07 -25.59 34.05
N VAL A 81 0.10 -25.19 34.87
CA VAL A 81 -0.80 -24.06 34.59
C VAL A 81 -0.58 -22.97 35.63
N LEU A 82 -0.08 -21.82 35.22
CA LEU A 82 -0.11 -20.61 36.03
C LEU A 82 -1.42 -19.87 35.82
N LYS A 83 -2.18 -19.70 36.91
CA LYS A 83 -3.41 -18.92 36.96
C LYS A 83 -3.17 -17.53 37.54
N LEU A 84 -3.43 -16.51 36.74
CA LEU A 84 -3.31 -15.10 37.09
C LEU A 84 -4.66 -14.56 37.56
N ALA A 85 -4.73 -14.04 38.79
CA ALA A 85 -5.92 -13.37 39.29
C ALA A 85 -6.14 -12.04 38.57
N GLY A 86 -7.40 -11.64 38.39
CA GLY A 86 -7.75 -10.40 37.69
C GLY A 86 -7.12 -9.15 38.31
N GLY A 87 -6.80 -8.19 37.44
CA GLY A 87 -6.18 -6.90 37.78
C GLY A 87 -4.94 -6.59 36.93
N SER A 88 -4.36 -5.41 37.17
CA SER A 88 -3.21 -4.90 36.42
C SER A 88 -1.87 -5.29 37.06
N TYR A 89 -0.99 -5.86 36.25
CA TYR A 89 0.39 -6.20 36.56
C TYR A 89 1.32 -5.24 35.82
N TYR A 90 1.74 -4.18 36.51
CA TYR A 90 2.68 -3.20 35.98
C TYR A 90 4.10 -3.73 36.02
N LEU A 91 4.77 -3.72 34.88
CA LEU A 91 6.12 -4.24 34.71
C LEU A 91 7.14 -3.09 34.78
N SER A 92 8.14 -3.23 35.66
CA SER A 92 9.31 -2.34 35.67
C SER A 92 10.40 -2.77 34.69
N ALA A 93 10.27 -3.97 34.12
CA ALA A 93 11.11 -4.58 33.10
C ALA A 93 10.32 -5.73 32.44
N PRO A 94 10.62 -6.11 31.18
CA PRO A 94 9.92 -7.21 30.51
C PRO A 94 10.00 -8.53 31.30
N LEU A 95 8.92 -9.31 31.31
CA LEU A 95 8.91 -10.65 31.89
C LEU A 95 9.61 -11.62 30.95
N ALA A 96 10.86 -11.98 31.29
CA ALA A 96 11.72 -12.81 30.45
C ALA A 96 11.60 -14.32 30.72
N PHE A 97 11.40 -15.07 29.65
CA PHE A 97 11.36 -16.53 29.58
C PHE A 97 12.56 -17.05 28.79
N GLY A 98 13.23 -18.07 29.31
CA GLY A 98 14.31 -18.77 28.61
C GLY A 98 14.12 -20.29 28.62
N PRO A 99 15.10 -21.08 28.13
CA PRO A 99 14.97 -22.54 28.05
C PRO A 99 14.63 -23.24 29.39
N GLN A 100 14.97 -22.63 30.51
CA GLN A 100 14.59 -23.12 31.85
C GLN A 100 13.09 -23.04 32.17
N ASP A 101 12.32 -22.29 31.37
CA ASP A 101 10.87 -22.12 31.48
C ASP A 101 10.09 -23.04 30.55
N SER A 102 10.79 -23.72 29.63
CA SER A 102 10.18 -24.61 28.65
C SER A 102 9.52 -25.84 29.26
N GLY A 103 8.52 -26.36 28.56
CA GLY A 103 7.94 -27.67 28.82
C GLY A 103 8.95 -28.81 28.79
N ARG A 104 8.57 -29.99 29.33
CA ARG A 104 9.46 -31.16 29.40
C ARG A 104 8.70 -32.45 29.07
N ASN A 105 9.33 -33.33 28.29
CA ASN A 105 8.81 -34.67 27.96
C ASN A 105 7.38 -34.66 27.37
N GLY A 106 7.06 -33.69 26.51
CA GLY A 106 5.74 -33.54 25.89
C GLY A 106 4.68 -32.87 26.77
N HIS A 107 5.07 -32.25 27.89
CA HIS A 107 4.20 -31.45 28.75
C HIS A 107 4.47 -29.95 28.60
N THR A 108 3.41 -29.14 28.73
CA THR A 108 3.42 -27.70 28.44
C THR A 108 3.39 -26.83 29.69
N VAL A 109 3.72 -25.55 29.53
CA VAL A 109 3.55 -24.50 30.53
C VAL A 109 2.55 -23.46 30.03
N THR A 110 1.38 -23.36 30.66
CA THR A 110 0.35 -22.38 30.29
C THR A 110 0.27 -21.25 31.31
N TRP A 111 0.40 -20.01 30.85
CA TRP A 111 0.12 -18.78 31.59
C TRP A 111 -1.24 -18.26 31.17
N GLN A 112 -2.20 -18.23 32.09
CA GLN A 112 -3.57 -17.88 31.77
C GLN A 112 -4.28 -17.10 32.86
N GLN A 113 -5.33 -16.36 32.47
CA GLN A 113 -6.28 -15.82 33.43
C GLN A 113 -6.96 -16.91 34.27
N ALA A 114 -7.17 -16.62 35.56
CA ALA A 114 -7.74 -17.55 36.53
C ALA A 114 -9.28 -17.58 36.53
N THR A 115 -9.90 -16.46 36.13
CA THR A 115 -11.32 -16.13 36.19
C THR A 115 -11.69 -15.22 35.02
N ASP A 116 -12.96 -14.81 34.92
CA ASP A 116 -13.45 -13.88 33.87
C ASP A 116 -12.96 -12.43 34.06
N ALA A 117 -12.46 -12.07 35.25
CA ALA A 117 -11.83 -10.76 35.47
C ALA A 117 -10.54 -10.64 34.67
N ALA A 118 -10.42 -9.57 33.87
CA ALA A 118 -9.29 -9.33 32.98
C ALA A 118 -7.95 -9.27 33.71
N VAL A 119 -6.92 -9.86 33.09
CA VAL A 119 -5.52 -9.81 33.53
C VAL A 119 -4.75 -8.89 32.59
N THR A 120 -4.48 -7.68 33.04
CA THR A 120 -3.72 -6.69 32.24
C THR A 120 -2.24 -6.80 32.58
N ILE A 121 -1.41 -7.15 31.61
CA ILE A 121 0.04 -7.00 31.66
C ILE A 121 0.35 -5.63 31.06
N SER A 122 0.86 -4.71 31.88
CA SER A 122 1.03 -3.31 31.49
C SER A 122 2.49 -2.90 31.51
N GLY A 123 2.92 -2.18 30.47
CA GLY A 123 4.22 -1.51 30.40
C GLY A 123 4.22 -0.14 31.10
N GLY A 124 3.09 0.24 31.67
CA GLY A 124 2.88 1.53 32.29
C GLY A 124 3.19 1.58 33.77
N ARG A 125 3.01 2.79 34.32
CA ARG A 125 2.99 3.05 35.76
C ARG A 125 1.68 3.74 36.14
N PRO A 126 1.01 3.32 37.22
CA PRO A 126 -0.13 4.05 37.75
C PRO A 126 0.35 5.35 38.42
N LEU A 127 -0.26 6.46 38.05
CA LEU A 127 -0.05 7.77 38.66
C LEU A 127 -1.21 8.13 39.59
N ARG A 128 -0.94 9.01 40.56
CA ARG A 128 -1.95 9.61 41.44
C ARG A 128 -1.83 11.13 41.43
N PRO A 129 -2.07 11.76 40.27
CA PRO A 129 -1.93 13.21 40.13
C PRO A 129 -2.93 13.93 41.04
N ALA A 130 -2.45 14.93 41.78
CA ALA A 130 -3.29 15.90 42.47
C ALA A 130 -3.52 17.09 41.52
N TRP A 131 -4.56 16.98 40.68
CA TRP A 131 -4.85 17.96 39.65
C TRP A 131 -5.29 19.32 40.20
N GLN A 132 -4.75 20.38 39.63
CA GLN A 132 -5.17 21.77 39.86
C GLN A 132 -5.16 22.53 38.53
N PRO A 133 -5.97 23.58 38.34
CA PRO A 133 -5.88 24.41 37.15
C PRO A 133 -4.45 24.97 36.98
N ALA A 134 -3.90 24.89 35.76
CA ALA A 134 -2.53 25.34 35.46
C ALA A 134 -2.34 26.85 35.68
N ALA A 135 -3.44 27.60 35.59
CA ALA A 135 -3.58 29.01 35.96
C ALA A 135 -5.05 29.28 36.38
N PRO A 136 -5.35 30.38 37.08
CA PRO A 136 -6.73 30.75 37.41
C PRO A 136 -7.62 30.81 36.15
N GLY A 137 -8.72 30.04 36.14
CA GLY A 137 -9.65 29.96 35.01
C GLY A 137 -9.18 29.10 33.82
N SER A 138 -8.01 28.46 33.90
CA SER A 138 -7.52 27.58 32.84
C SER A 138 -8.32 26.28 32.75
N LYS A 139 -8.55 25.80 31.52
CA LYS A 139 -9.05 24.45 31.24
C LYS A 139 -7.95 23.39 31.27
N ILE A 140 -6.69 23.80 31.22
CA ILE A 140 -5.54 22.92 31.35
C ILE A 140 -5.32 22.66 32.84
N MET A 141 -5.23 21.39 33.19
CA MET A 141 -4.96 20.90 34.53
C MET A 141 -3.48 20.55 34.63
N ALA A 142 -2.89 20.81 35.80
CA ALA A 142 -1.52 20.52 36.12
C ALA A 142 -1.44 19.63 37.36
N ALA A 143 -0.47 18.72 37.38
CA ALA A 143 -0.11 17.94 38.55
C ALA A 143 1.40 17.70 38.59
N THR A 144 1.94 17.52 39.79
CA THR A 144 3.32 17.08 39.97
C THR A 144 3.36 15.56 40.07
N VAL A 145 4.16 14.94 39.22
CA VAL A 145 4.48 13.50 39.21
C VAL A 145 6.00 13.33 39.34
N PRO A 146 6.54 12.12 39.55
CA PRO A 146 7.99 11.94 39.64
C PRO A 146 8.71 12.52 38.42
N ALA A 147 9.73 13.36 38.63
CA ALA A 147 10.52 13.94 37.55
C ALA A 147 11.38 12.87 36.84
N GLY A 148 11.77 13.12 35.59
CA GLY A 148 12.70 12.27 34.84
C GLY A 148 12.11 11.03 34.19
N LEU A 149 10.83 10.70 34.43
CA LEU A 149 10.13 9.59 33.76
C LEU A 149 10.23 9.68 32.23
N ASP A 150 10.30 8.51 31.58
CA ASP A 150 10.33 8.38 30.12
C ASP A 150 9.03 7.73 29.65
N PHE A 151 8.12 8.54 29.13
CA PHE A 151 6.86 8.04 28.59
C PHE A 151 6.32 8.97 27.51
N ASP A 152 5.71 8.38 26.49
CA ASP A 152 5.04 9.05 25.37
C ASP A 152 3.56 8.63 25.22
N GLY A 153 3.06 7.89 26.22
CA GLY A 153 1.68 7.50 26.37
C GLY A 153 1.15 7.89 27.74
N LEU A 154 0.07 8.66 27.76
CA LEU A 154 -0.75 8.91 28.94
C LEU A 154 -2.12 8.28 28.70
N PHE A 155 -2.59 7.48 29.64
CA PHE A 155 -3.90 6.85 29.61
C PHE A 155 -4.75 7.42 30.72
N VAL A 156 -5.97 7.85 30.38
CA VAL A 156 -6.98 8.32 31.33
C VAL A 156 -8.19 7.41 31.17
N ASN A 157 -8.58 6.71 32.23
CA ASN A 157 -9.66 5.71 32.19
C ASN A 157 -9.47 4.64 31.09
N GLY A 158 -8.22 4.22 30.87
CA GLY A 158 -7.85 3.21 29.86
C GLY A 158 -7.79 3.73 28.42
N GLN A 159 -8.05 5.02 28.17
CA GLN A 159 -7.97 5.61 26.84
C GLN A 159 -6.68 6.42 26.67
N ARG A 160 -5.90 6.14 25.62
CA ARG A 160 -4.68 6.89 25.30
C ARG A 160 -5.02 8.32 24.89
N GLN A 161 -4.45 9.28 25.61
CA GLN A 161 -4.57 10.72 25.37
C GLN A 161 -3.58 11.20 24.29
N ILE A 162 -3.86 12.35 23.71
CA ILE A 162 -3.12 12.91 22.57
C ILE A 162 -1.90 13.68 23.09
N LEU A 163 -0.70 13.38 22.61
CA LEU A 163 0.43 14.29 22.87
C LEU A 163 0.13 15.63 22.20
N ALA A 164 0.29 16.74 22.93
CA ALA A 164 0.06 18.10 22.43
C ALA A 164 0.72 18.30 21.06
N ARG A 165 -0.06 18.67 20.04
CA ARG A 165 0.34 18.56 18.64
C ARG A 165 -0.18 19.68 17.75
N TYR A 166 0.55 19.93 16.67
CA TYR A 166 0.12 20.79 15.57
C TYR A 166 0.12 20.04 14.22
N PRO A 167 -0.97 20.15 13.44
CA PRO A 167 -2.26 20.71 13.83
C PRO A 167 -2.94 19.81 14.88
N ASN A 168 -4.02 20.34 15.47
CA ASN A 168 -4.89 19.60 16.37
C ASN A 168 -5.43 18.34 15.70
N TYR A 169 -5.68 17.32 16.53
CA TYR A 169 -6.17 16.02 16.08
C TYR A 169 -7.50 16.15 15.34
N ASP A 170 -7.55 15.60 14.12
CA ASP A 170 -8.74 15.49 13.29
C ASP A 170 -8.88 14.04 12.81
N PRO A 171 -9.88 13.27 13.29
CA PRO A 171 -10.06 11.88 12.90
C PRO A 171 -10.46 11.70 11.43
N ASP A 172 -10.99 12.75 10.78
CA ASP A 172 -11.46 12.71 9.40
C ASP A 172 -10.37 13.15 8.40
N ALA A 173 -9.23 13.65 8.90
CA ALA A 173 -8.12 14.03 8.06
C ALA A 173 -7.51 12.81 7.34
N ALA A 174 -7.22 12.98 6.04
CA ALA A 174 -6.73 11.91 5.17
C ALA A 174 -5.38 11.31 5.58
N ARG A 175 -4.56 12.04 6.35
CA ARG A 175 -3.21 11.65 6.77
C ARG A 175 -2.95 12.09 8.20
N LEU A 176 -2.30 11.22 8.99
CA LEU A 176 -1.74 11.51 10.32
C LEU A 176 -2.75 12.09 11.34
N GLN A 177 -4.04 11.91 11.09
CA GLN A 177 -5.14 12.51 11.84
C GLN A 177 -4.94 14.03 12.04
N GLY A 178 -4.56 14.72 10.97
CA GLY A 178 -4.29 16.16 10.95
C GLY A 178 -2.84 16.42 10.54
N SER A 179 -2.64 17.08 9.40
CA SER A 179 -1.30 17.37 8.88
C SER A 179 -1.28 18.69 8.12
N VAL A 180 -0.10 19.29 8.04
CA VAL A 180 0.19 20.54 7.30
C VAL A 180 1.40 20.36 6.40
N SER A 181 1.73 21.37 5.58
CA SER A 181 3.01 21.37 4.88
C SER A 181 4.17 21.60 5.85
N LEU A 182 5.38 21.13 5.51
CA LEU A 182 6.58 21.40 6.31
C LEU A 182 6.86 22.90 6.46
N ALA A 183 6.51 23.72 5.45
CA ALA A 183 6.68 25.16 5.51
C ALA A 183 5.74 25.80 6.55
N ASP A 184 4.51 25.33 6.66
CA ASP A 184 3.56 25.80 7.67
C ASP A 184 4.01 25.38 9.07
N LEU A 185 4.49 24.14 9.21
CA LEU A 185 5.07 23.64 10.46
C LEU A 185 6.31 24.45 10.90
N GLY A 186 7.16 24.85 9.94
CA GLY A 186 8.32 25.71 10.20
C GLY A 186 7.94 27.11 10.71
N ARG A 187 6.87 27.69 10.16
CA ARG A 187 6.32 28.97 10.63
C ARG A 187 5.69 28.83 12.01
N GLU A 188 4.88 27.79 12.22
CA GLU A 188 4.21 27.57 13.51
C GLU A 188 5.22 27.41 14.63
N SER A 189 6.30 26.66 14.37
CA SER A 189 7.34 26.40 15.35
C SER A 189 8.12 27.64 15.81
N ALA A 190 7.87 28.83 15.26
CA ALA A 190 8.46 30.07 15.74
C ALA A 190 7.91 30.47 17.12
N LYS A 191 6.73 29.95 17.51
CA LYS A 191 6.14 30.17 18.84
C LYS A 191 6.67 29.21 19.91
N TRP A 192 7.40 28.16 19.53
CA TRP A 192 7.85 27.10 20.45
C TRP A 192 9.06 27.56 21.26
N SER A 193 8.94 27.60 22.59
CA SER A 193 10.05 28.00 23.46
C SER A 193 11.16 26.95 23.51
N ASN A 194 10.82 25.66 23.33
CA ASN A 194 11.79 24.57 23.25
C ASN A 194 11.46 23.57 22.12
N PRO A 195 11.82 23.90 20.87
CA PRO A 195 11.55 23.06 19.71
C PRO A 195 12.16 21.66 19.75
N SER A 196 13.22 21.43 20.55
CA SER A 196 13.89 20.13 20.63
C SER A 196 13.07 19.04 21.33
N THR A 197 11.94 19.41 21.95
CA THR A 197 10.98 18.44 22.50
C THR A 197 10.07 17.85 21.44
N ALA A 198 9.93 18.55 20.29
CA ALA A 198 9.03 18.14 19.23
C ALA A 198 9.47 16.81 18.59
N LEU A 199 8.49 15.98 18.28
CA LEU A 199 8.61 14.81 17.44
C LEU A 199 7.81 15.08 16.17
N VAL A 200 8.42 14.92 15.00
CA VAL A 200 7.74 15.21 13.72
C VAL A 200 7.45 13.89 13.02
N ARG A 201 6.18 13.66 12.70
CA ARG A 201 5.76 12.56 11.82
C ARG A 201 5.40 13.14 10.47
N ALA A 202 5.92 12.57 9.40
CA ALA A 202 5.60 12.98 8.04
C ALA A 202 5.36 11.77 7.14
N MET A 203 4.69 12.02 6.01
CA MET A 203 4.51 11.02 4.96
C MET A 203 5.69 11.02 4.00
N HIS A 204 6.03 9.84 3.47
CA HIS A 204 6.96 9.69 2.36
C HIS A 204 6.50 10.56 1.18
N CYS A 205 7.42 11.11 0.39
CA CYS A 205 7.11 12.03 -0.72
C CYS A 205 6.28 11.40 -1.85
N GLY A 206 6.22 10.06 -1.93
CA GLY A 206 5.33 9.29 -2.79
C GLY A 206 4.17 8.61 -2.06
N ASP A 207 3.88 8.98 -0.80
CA ASP A 207 2.84 8.36 0.04
C ASP A 207 3.09 6.86 0.36
N TRP A 208 4.31 6.35 0.19
CA TRP A 208 4.71 4.96 0.47
C TRP A 208 5.01 4.65 1.95
N GLY A 209 4.26 5.27 2.88
CA GLY A 209 4.44 5.13 4.33
C GLY A 209 4.97 6.38 5.02
N SER A 210 5.50 6.24 6.25
CA SER A 210 5.99 7.36 7.04
C SER A 210 7.48 7.64 6.79
N VAL A 211 7.90 8.88 7.03
CA VAL A 211 9.29 9.30 7.26
C VAL A 211 9.30 10.24 8.46
N SER A 212 9.72 9.74 9.61
CA SER A 212 9.58 10.44 10.90
C SER A 212 10.91 11.03 11.37
N PHE A 213 10.85 12.09 12.17
CA PHE A 213 12.02 12.87 12.56
C PHE A 213 12.02 13.23 14.05
N THR A 214 13.21 13.17 14.65
CA THR A 214 13.50 13.91 15.89
C THR A 214 13.95 15.34 15.55
N VAL A 215 13.81 16.26 16.51
CA VAL A 215 14.11 17.68 16.32
C VAL A 215 15.23 18.12 17.28
N SER A 216 16.29 18.74 16.76
CA SER A 216 17.37 19.29 17.59
C SER A 216 17.20 20.77 17.93
N GLY A 217 16.33 21.47 17.19
CA GLY A 217 16.05 22.90 17.38
C GLY A 217 15.47 23.53 16.12
N ARG A 218 15.63 24.85 15.99
CA ARG A 218 15.31 25.60 14.76
C ARG A 218 16.55 25.84 13.91
N THR A 219 16.35 25.92 12.60
CA THR A 219 17.34 26.39 11.62
C THR A 219 16.69 27.42 10.70
N GLY A 220 17.02 28.70 10.89
CA GLY A 220 16.31 29.81 10.23
C GLY A 220 14.81 29.77 10.49
N ASP A 221 14.02 29.73 9.42
CA ASP A 221 12.56 29.69 9.47
C ASP A 221 11.98 28.26 9.62
N GLY A 222 12.84 27.23 9.70
CA GLY A 222 12.44 25.83 9.79
C GLY A 222 12.94 25.11 11.05
N LEU A 223 12.66 23.80 11.08
CA LEU A 223 13.12 22.87 12.13
C LEU A 223 14.38 22.12 11.67
N ALA A 224 15.29 21.85 12.59
CA ALA A 224 16.44 20.98 12.38
C ALA A 224 16.02 19.52 12.59
N LEU A 225 15.66 18.84 11.51
CA LEU A 225 15.09 17.49 11.50
C LEU A 225 16.14 16.38 11.32
N HIS A 226 15.99 15.29 12.06
CA HIS A 226 16.83 14.09 11.95
C HIS A 226 15.98 12.84 11.70
N TYR A 227 16.07 12.28 10.49
CA TYR A 227 15.28 11.13 10.07
C TYR A 227 15.59 9.86 10.88
N VAL A 228 14.55 9.20 11.40
CA VAL A 228 14.67 8.03 12.30
C VAL A 228 14.98 6.72 11.57
N GLY A 229 14.60 6.60 10.29
CA GLY A 229 14.82 5.39 9.50
C GLY A 229 13.60 4.47 9.34
N ASP A 230 12.37 4.95 9.55
CA ASP A 230 11.11 4.18 9.53
C ASP A 230 10.58 3.84 8.12
N ASN A 231 11.46 3.79 7.13
CA ASN A 231 11.16 3.49 5.73
C ASN A 231 12.44 3.03 5.00
N ASN A 232 12.34 2.05 4.11
CA ASN A 232 13.48 1.54 3.32
C ASN A 232 13.71 2.26 1.97
N ARG A 233 12.80 3.17 1.57
CA ARG A 233 12.93 3.99 0.35
C ARG A 233 13.19 5.49 0.58
N PRO A 234 13.90 5.93 1.64
CA PRO A 234 14.03 7.34 1.96
C PRO A 234 14.81 8.14 0.90
N ARG A 235 15.68 7.48 0.11
CA ARG A 235 16.51 8.16 -0.90
C ARG A 235 15.70 8.73 -2.07
N ASP A 236 14.53 8.17 -2.36
CA ASP A 236 13.56 8.74 -3.31
C ASP A 236 13.10 10.13 -2.88
N CYS A 237 13.17 10.40 -1.58
CA CYS A 237 12.89 11.69 -0.97
C CYS A 237 14.15 12.53 -0.70
N GLY A 238 15.32 12.12 -1.17
CA GLY A 238 16.59 12.79 -0.85
C GLY A 238 16.96 12.68 0.64
N LEU A 239 16.46 11.64 1.33
CA LEU A 239 16.74 11.38 2.73
C LEU A 239 17.73 10.22 2.88
N THR A 240 18.59 10.34 3.89
CA THR A 240 19.38 9.24 4.45
C THR A 240 19.23 9.27 5.96
N LYS A 241 19.39 8.14 6.64
CA LYS A 241 19.24 8.06 8.10
C LYS A 241 20.09 9.13 8.80
N GLY A 242 19.48 9.88 9.72
CA GLY A 242 20.11 11.00 10.44
C GLY A 242 20.10 12.37 9.72
N ASN A 243 19.74 12.42 8.43
CA ASN A 243 19.63 13.67 7.64
C ASN A 243 18.17 14.14 7.51
N GLY A 244 17.97 15.38 7.03
CA GLY A 244 16.65 15.98 6.80
C GLY A 244 16.77 17.40 6.21
N PRO A 245 15.69 18.01 5.69
CA PRO A 245 14.33 17.45 5.66
C PRO A 245 14.02 16.65 4.39
N GLY A 246 14.88 16.62 3.37
CA GLY A 246 14.57 16.02 2.07
C GLY A 246 13.29 16.61 1.44
N ARG A 247 12.68 15.87 0.50
CA ARG A 247 11.30 16.09 0.03
C ARG A 247 10.39 15.22 0.90
N ILE A 248 9.41 15.79 1.59
CA ILE A 248 8.45 15.01 2.36
C ILE A 248 7.02 15.42 2.01
N GLY A 249 6.09 14.50 2.26
CA GLY A 249 4.66 14.77 2.18
C GLY A 249 4.15 15.59 3.38
N PRO A 250 2.83 15.55 3.64
CA PRO A 250 2.23 16.20 4.80
C PRO A 250 2.88 15.76 6.12
N ALA A 251 3.00 16.69 7.05
CA ALA A 251 3.67 16.50 8.33
C ALA A 251 2.85 17.04 9.50
N MET A 252 3.12 16.53 10.70
CA MET A 252 2.64 17.05 11.97
C MET A 252 3.78 17.04 12.99
N ALA A 253 3.69 17.89 14.00
CA ALA A 253 4.55 17.81 15.18
C ALA A 253 3.72 17.48 16.42
N GLU A 254 4.29 16.69 17.31
CA GLU A 254 3.72 16.38 18.62
C GLU A 254 4.78 16.55 19.72
N ASN A 255 4.34 16.45 20.97
CA ASN A 255 5.18 16.68 22.15
C ASN A 255 5.70 18.12 22.24
N VAL A 256 4.83 19.10 21.98
CA VAL A 256 5.15 20.53 22.08
C VAL A 256 4.22 21.20 23.09
N LYS A 257 4.79 21.86 24.09
CA LYS A 257 4.02 22.47 25.19
C LYS A 257 3.07 23.56 24.71
N GLU A 258 3.52 24.40 23.78
CA GLU A 258 2.74 25.51 23.23
C GLU A 258 1.57 25.06 22.35
N GLU A 259 1.56 23.79 21.93
CA GLU A 259 0.46 23.17 21.18
C GLU A 259 -0.52 22.44 22.10
N LEU A 260 -0.40 22.57 23.43
CA LEU A 260 -1.41 22.05 24.35
C LEU A 260 -2.61 23.01 24.37
N ASP A 261 -3.50 22.88 23.39
CA ASP A 261 -4.60 23.82 23.17
C ASP A 261 -5.96 23.19 22.84
N ALA A 262 -6.01 21.86 22.67
CA ALA A 262 -7.23 21.11 22.41
C ALA A 262 -7.58 20.08 23.52
N PRO A 263 -8.88 19.76 23.73
CA PRO A 263 -9.27 18.72 24.68
C PRO A 263 -8.70 17.35 24.32
N GLY A 264 -8.27 16.60 25.33
CA GLY A 264 -7.59 15.30 25.19
C GLY A 264 -6.07 15.41 25.08
N GLU A 265 -5.53 16.62 24.95
CA GLU A 265 -4.08 16.80 24.81
C GLU A 265 -3.35 16.85 26.16
N TRP A 266 -2.09 16.39 26.17
CA TRP A 266 -1.22 16.47 27.34
C TRP A 266 0.23 16.78 26.97
N PHE A 267 0.98 17.30 27.94
CA PHE A 267 2.42 17.53 27.85
C PHE A 267 3.09 17.25 29.20
N TYR A 268 4.28 16.65 29.19
CA TYR A 268 5.04 16.36 30.40
C TYR A 268 6.38 17.11 30.43
N GLU A 269 6.50 18.05 31.37
CA GLU A 269 7.75 18.76 31.62
C GLU A 269 8.73 17.86 32.39
N ARG A 270 9.50 17.04 31.66
CA ARG A 270 10.36 15.97 32.22
C ARG A 270 11.29 16.42 33.35
N THR A 271 11.89 17.61 33.24
CA THR A 271 12.84 18.14 34.24
C THR A 271 12.15 18.53 35.56
N SER A 272 10.95 19.12 35.49
CA SER A 272 10.22 19.62 36.67
C SER A 272 9.27 18.57 37.25
N GLY A 273 8.96 17.51 36.50
CA GLY A 273 7.93 16.53 36.88
C GLY A 273 6.51 17.08 36.74
N ARG A 274 6.31 18.16 35.98
CA ARG A 274 5.00 18.82 35.83
C ARG A 274 4.25 18.22 34.64
N LEU A 275 3.17 17.49 34.93
CA LEU A 275 2.25 16.93 33.94
C LEU A 275 1.11 17.92 33.68
N LEU A 276 0.89 18.26 32.42
CA LEU A 276 -0.19 19.12 31.95
C LEU A 276 -1.17 18.31 31.11
N TYR A 277 -2.46 18.52 31.31
CA TYR A 277 -3.52 17.81 30.61
C TYR A 277 -4.73 18.72 30.40
N TYR A 278 -5.24 18.78 29.17
CA TYR A 278 -6.53 19.40 28.87
C TYR A 278 -7.59 18.30 28.83
N PRO A 279 -8.34 18.05 29.93
CA PRO A 279 -9.39 17.03 29.93
C PRO A 279 -10.51 17.31 28.92
N PRO A 280 -10.98 16.30 28.17
CA PRO A 280 -12.26 16.37 27.46
C PRO A 280 -13.41 16.74 28.39
N GLU A 281 -14.42 17.41 27.84
CA GLU A 281 -15.61 17.78 28.59
C GLU A 281 -16.26 16.55 29.25
N GLY A 282 -16.65 16.69 30.53
CA GLY A 282 -17.22 15.59 31.31
C GLY A 282 -16.23 14.65 31.99
N THR A 283 -14.91 14.82 31.79
CA THR A 283 -13.90 14.00 32.48
C THR A 283 -13.78 14.35 33.96
N ASP A 284 -14.15 13.43 34.86
CA ASP A 284 -13.93 13.57 36.30
C ASP A 284 -12.51 13.11 36.70
N LEU A 285 -11.60 14.07 36.76
CA LEU A 285 -10.21 13.84 37.15
C LEU A 285 -10.01 13.41 38.61
N SER A 286 -11.01 13.58 39.48
CA SER A 286 -10.90 13.17 40.88
C SER A 286 -11.07 11.65 41.07
N ALA A 287 -11.77 11.00 40.14
CA ALA A 287 -12.01 9.57 40.12
C ALA A 287 -11.23 8.84 39.01
N ALA A 288 -10.60 9.57 38.10
CA ALA A 288 -9.93 9.00 36.93
C ALA A 288 -8.74 8.11 37.30
N THR A 289 -8.59 6.99 36.58
CA THR A 289 -7.32 6.26 36.55
C THR A 289 -6.38 6.96 35.58
N VAL A 290 -5.13 7.16 36.00
CA VAL A 290 -4.10 7.80 35.18
C VAL A 290 -2.88 6.89 35.14
N GLU A 291 -2.46 6.49 33.94
CA GLU A 291 -1.38 5.54 33.72
C GLU A 291 -0.43 6.04 32.63
N THR A 292 0.86 5.76 32.76
CA THR A 292 1.88 6.05 31.72
C THR A 292 2.08 4.85 30.80
N ALA A 293 2.96 4.97 29.80
CA ALA A 293 3.55 3.88 29.04
C ALA A 293 5.08 4.02 29.07
N GLU A 294 5.78 3.17 29.82
CA GLU A 294 7.23 3.27 30.06
C GLU A 294 8.04 2.11 29.47
N GLN A 295 7.42 0.94 29.24
CA GLN A 295 8.07 -0.23 28.63
C GLN A 295 7.61 -0.41 27.18
N ASP A 296 8.53 -0.69 26.26
CA ASP A 296 8.26 -1.00 24.86
C ASP A 296 7.98 -2.51 24.63
N GLN A 297 8.42 -3.37 25.55
CA GLN A 297 8.19 -4.82 25.55
C GLN A 297 7.60 -5.29 26.88
N LEU A 298 6.71 -6.29 26.83
CA LEU A 298 6.06 -6.84 28.04
C LEU A 298 6.53 -8.25 28.35
N ILE A 299 6.58 -9.12 27.34
CA ILE A 299 7.04 -10.50 27.47
C ILE A 299 8.13 -10.78 26.43
N THR A 300 9.24 -11.33 26.88
CA THR A 300 10.30 -11.83 25.99
C THR A 300 10.46 -13.33 26.18
N LEU A 301 10.33 -14.10 25.10
CA LEU A 301 10.56 -15.55 25.06
C LEU A 301 11.80 -15.80 24.20
N ALA A 302 12.94 -15.97 24.85
CA ALA A 302 14.24 -16.06 24.18
C ALA A 302 15.01 -17.34 24.53
N GLY A 303 15.18 -18.23 23.54
CA GLY A 303 16.17 -19.31 23.62
C GLY A 303 17.60 -18.79 23.50
N THR A 304 18.57 -19.57 23.96
CA THR A 304 19.99 -19.15 23.90
C THR A 304 20.59 -19.27 22.51
N SER A 305 20.02 -20.12 21.66
CA SER A 305 20.42 -20.35 20.27
C SER A 305 19.35 -21.15 19.52
N PRO A 306 19.40 -21.25 18.18
CA PRO A 306 18.58 -22.18 17.40
C PRO A 306 18.57 -23.62 17.91
N ALA A 307 19.69 -24.09 18.46
CA ALA A 307 19.85 -25.45 18.99
C ALA A 307 19.31 -25.62 20.42
N ASN A 308 19.01 -24.53 21.13
CA ASN A 308 18.46 -24.54 22.48
C ASN A 308 17.35 -23.48 22.61
N PRO A 309 16.21 -23.70 21.94
CA PRO A 309 15.12 -22.75 21.94
C PRO A 309 14.37 -22.72 23.28
N VAL A 310 13.63 -21.64 23.52
CA VAL A 310 12.51 -21.68 24.48
C VAL A 310 11.31 -22.34 23.80
N HIS A 311 10.59 -23.24 24.48
CA HIS A 311 9.53 -24.00 23.83
C HIS A 311 8.41 -24.50 24.75
N ASP A 312 7.29 -24.93 24.14
CA ASP A 312 6.11 -25.51 24.82
C ASP A 312 5.43 -24.56 25.83
N ILE A 313 5.33 -23.27 25.51
CA ILE A 313 4.70 -22.25 26.36
C ILE A 313 3.45 -21.68 25.70
N THR A 314 2.36 -21.59 26.45
CA THR A 314 1.12 -20.93 26.03
C THR A 314 0.83 -19.69 26.87
N LEU A 315 0.61 -18.55 26.23
CA LEU A 315 0.04 -17.34 26.80
C LEU A 315 -1.44 -17.26 26.39
N ARG A 316 -2.36 -17.31 27.36
CA ARG A 316 -3.80 -17.43 27.08
C ARG A 316 -4.65 -16.41 27.83
N GLY A 317 -5.49 -15.68 27.10
CA GLY A 317 -6.49 -14.81 27.73
C GLY A 317 -5.88 -13.65 28.50
N LEU A 318 -4.77 -13.09 27.99
CA LEU A 318 -4.09 -11.97 28.63
C LEU A 318 -4.42 -10.67 27.89
N HIS A 319 -4.44 -9.56 28.61
CA HIS A 319 -4.58 -8.23 28.03
C HIS A 319 -3.24 -7.51 28.09
N PHE A 320 -2.68 -7.13 26.94
CA PHE A 320 -1.41 -6.41 26.79
C PHE A 320 -1.70 -4.96 26.45
N ALA A 321 -1.20 -4.03 27.27
CA ALA A 321 -1.53 -2.61 27.11
C ALA A 321 -0.39 -1.67 27.55
N ALA A 322 -0.52 -0.40 27.17
CA ALA A 322 0.30 0.71 27.63
C ALA A 322 1.81 0.52 27.41
N THR A 323 2.21 0.19 26.19
CA THR A 323 3.63 0.19 25.80
C THR A 323 4.08 1.54 25.24
N HIS A 324 5.34 1.86 25.49
CA HIS A 324 6.07 3.01 24.94
C HIS A 324 6.20 2.86 23.41
N ARG A 325 6.26 3.96 22.64
CA ARG A 325 6.41 3.84 21.19
C ARG A 325 7.82 3.44 20.81
N THR A 326 7.93 2.56 19.81
CA THR A 326 9.21 2.15 19.22
C THR A 326 9.75 3.14 18.19
N LEU A 327 8.89 4.01 17.64
CA LEU A 327 9.22 4.88 16.50
C LEU A 327 10.41 5.84 16.74
N PHE A 328 10.55 6.38 17.95
CA PHE A 328 11.54 7.45 18.23
C PHE A 328 12.69 7.03 19.15
N ASP A 329 12.60 5.86 19.79
CA ASP A 329 13.55 5.39 20.79
C ASP A 329 14.32 4.12 20.38
N SER A 330 14.01 3.59 19.19
CA SER A 330 14.51 2.30 18.72
C SER A 330 15.18 2.41 17.35
N THR A 331 16.00 1.41 17.04
CA THR A 331 16.71 1.34 15.77
C THR A 331 15.85 0.58 14.76
N PHE A 332 15.48 1.27 13.68
CA PHE A 332 14.94 0.62 12.48
C PHE A 332 16.00 -0.14 11.70
N GLU A 333 15.63 -1.34 11.25
CA GLU A 333 16.32 -2.21 10.30
C GLU A 333 15.45 -2.32 9.05
N ALA A 334 16.05 -2.14 7.88
CA ALA A 334 15.36 -2.31 6.62
C ALA A 334 15.30 -3.78 6.20
N ASP A 335 14.15 -4.23 5.73
CA ASP A 335 13.89 -5.64 5.43
C ASP A 335 14.02 -5.94 3.92
N ALA A 336 14.94 -6.87 3.57
CA ALA A 336 14.98 -7.65 2.32
C ALA A 336 14.54 -6.95 1.00
N LYS A 337 15.05 -5.74 0.73
CA LYS A 337 14.74 -4.88 -0.44
C LYS A 337 13.25 -4.51 -0.63
N GLY A 338 12.33 -4.93 0.23
CA GLY A 338 10.99 -4.38 0.25
C GLY A 338 11.00 -2.97 0.86
N ASP A 339 9.84 -2.33 0.95
CA ASP A 339 9.78 -0.95 1.41
C ASP A 339 9.84 -0.81 2.93
N TRP A 340 9.58 -1.88 3.71
CA TRP A 340 9.49 -1.86 5.18
C TRP A 340 10.84 -1.63 5.84
N ALA A 341 10.78 -0.87 6.92
CA ALA A 341 11.77 -0.94 7.98
C ALA A 341 11.07 -1.32 9.29
N VAL A 342 11.68 -2.20 10.06
CA VAL A 342 11.11 -2.75 11.30
C VAL A 342 11.99 -2.46 12.50
N VAL A 343 11.34 -2.35 13.66
CA VAL A 343 11.99 -2.47 14.96
C VAL A 343 11.78 -3.90 15.46
N ARG A 344 12.87 -4.63 15.74
CA ARG A 344 12.85 -6.01 16.28
C ARG A 344 12.42 -6.08 17.76
N LYS A 345 11.26 -5.51 18.06
CA LYS A 345 10.59 -5.50 19.37
C LYS A 345 9.08 -5.67 19.16
N GLY A 346 8.41 -6.19 20.18
CA GLY A 346 6.96 -6.22 20.28
C GLY A 346 6.54 -6.40 21.73
N ALA A 347 5.27 -6.16 22.03
CA ALA A 347 4.71 -6.42 23.36
C ALA A 347 4.97 -7.88 23.79
N VAL A 348 4.89 -8.81 22.85
CA VAL A 348 5.39 -10.19 23.00
C VAL A 348 6.45 -10.46 21.94
N HIS A 349 7.69 -10.70 22.35
CA HIS A 349 8.83 -10.95 21.46
C HIS A 349 9.35 -12.39 21.60
N LEU A 350 9.49 -13.09 20.48
CA LEU A 350 9.93 -14.48 20.38
C LEU A 350 11.24 -14.53 19.59
N LYS A 351 12.29 -15.09 20.18
CA LYS A 351 13.59 -15.29 19.51
C LYS A 351 14.18 -16.63 19.90
N ASN A 352 14.67 -17.41 18.93
CA ASN A 352 15.07 -18.81 19.19
C ASN A 352 13.95 -19.56 19.94
N ALA A 353 12.74 -19.57 19.37
CA ALA A 353 11.55 -20.03 20.07
C ALA A 353 10.76 -21.06 19.23
N ALA A 354 10.26 -22.12 19.85
CA ALA A 354 9.48 -23.14 19.16
C ALA A 354 8.22 -23.53 19.93
N ASP A 355 7.15 -23.91 19.25
CA ASP A 355 5.94 -24.44 19.89
C ASP A 355 5.35 -23.48 20.95
N ILE A 356 5.39 -22.17 20.66
CA ILE A 356 4.80 -21.10 21.48
C ILE A 356 3.42 -20.74 20.95
N ALA A 357 2.44 -20.63 21.84
CA ALA A 357 1.09 -20.19 21.49
C ALA A 357 0.73 -18.89 22.23
N VAL A 358 0.31 -17.87 21.47
CA VAL A 358 -0.30 -16.64 22.00
C VAL A 358 -1.76 -16.62 21.56
N THR A 359 -2.68 -16.82 22.50
CA THR A 359 -4.07 -17.12 22.15
C THR A 359 -5.13 -16.48 23.03
N GLY A 360 -6.29 -16.15 22.44
CA GLY A 360 -7.42 -15.60 23.19
C GLY A 360 -7.12 -14.28 23.88
N SER A 361 -6.06 -13.58 23.49
CA SER A 361 -5.51 -12.40 24.17
C SER A 361 -5.97 -11.11 23.49
N PHE A 362 -5.82 -9.99 24.19
CA PHE A 362 -6.16 -8.66 23.69
C PHE A 362 -4.93 -7.76 23.72
N PHE A 363 -4.57 -7.18 22.58
CA PHE A 363 -3.53 -6.17 22.41
C PHE A 363 -4.23 -4.83 22.18
N ASP A 364 -4.03 -3.88 23.09
CA ASP A 364 -4.82 -2.65 23.20
C ASP A 364 -3.93 -1.42 23.24
N GLN A 365 -3.98 -0.61 22.18
CA GLN A 365 -3.35 0.71 22.09
C GLN A 365 -1.84 0.69 22.38
N LEU A 366 -1.15 -0.33 21.89
CA LEU A 366 0.29 -0.48 22.05
C LEU A 366 1.07 0.64 21.37
N GLY A 367 2.27 0.94 21.86
CA GLY A 367 3.17 1.93 21.26
C GLY A 367 3.91 1.43 20.01
N GLY A 368 4.05 0.12 19.84
CA GLY A 368 4.79 -0.51 18.74
C GLY A 368 4.12 -1.80 18.28
N ASN A 369 4.90 -2.84 17.92
CA ASN A 369 4.36 -4.10 17.42
C ASN A 369 3.66 -4.95 18.50
N GLY A 370 2.67 -5.75 18.11
CA GLY A 370 1.98 -6.68 18.99
C GLY A 370 2.82 -7.92 19.32
N VAL A 371 2.92 -8.87 18.39
CA VAL A 371 3.75 -10.08 18.50
C VAL A 371 4.87 -10.04 17.45
N PHE A 372 6.12 -10.19 17.88
CA PHE A 372 7.27 -10.22 16.98
C PHE A 372 7.99 -11.57 17.03
N LEU A 373 8.05 -12.26 15.90
CA LEU A 373 8.76 -13.53 15.69
C LEU A 373 10.09 -13.25 14.96
N ASP A 374 11.19 -13.30 15.71
CA ASP A 374 12.52 -12.82 15.32
C ASP A 374 13.51 -13.96 15.06
N GLY A 375 13.97 -14.09 13.81
CA GLY A 375 14.97 -15.08 13.42
C GLY A 375 14.45 -16.51 13.60
N TYR A 376 15.25 -17.41 14.18
CA TYR A 376 14.82 -18.79 14.45
C TYR A 376 13.54 -18.82 15.29
N THR A 377 12.42 -19.11 14.63
CA THR A 377 11.14 -19.39 15.27
C THR A 377 10.43 -20.51 14.51
N LYS A 378 9.78 -21.44 15.22
CA LYS A 378 9.20 -22.63 14.59
C LYS A 378 7.90 -23.09 15.25
N HIS A 379 6.88 -23.48 14.47
CA HIS A 379 5.61 -24.01 15.00
C HIS A 379 4.91 -23.08 16.01
N ASN A 380 5.13 -21.76 15.90
CA ASN A 380 4.48 -20.81 16.79
C ASN A 380 3.10 -20.44 16.24
N THR A 381 2.14 -20.24 17.14
CA THR A 381 0.76 -19.90 16.80
C THR A 381 0.32 -18.59 17.46
N VAL A 382 -0.18 -17.65 16.66
CA VAL A 382 -0.88 -16.44 17.14
C VAL A 382 -2.34 -16.58 16.74
N SER A 383 -3.22 -16.87 17.71
CA SER A 383 -4.59 -17.27 17.38
C SER A 383 -5.70 -16.75 18.27
N ASP A 384 -6.86 -16.48 17.67
CA ASP A 384 -8.07 -16.12 18.41
C ASP A 384 -7.86 -14.84 19.26
N ASN A 385 -6.94 -13.95 18.86
CA ASN A 385 -6.63 -12.70 19.57
C ASN A 385 -7.40 -11.52 18.98
N LYS A 386 -7.50 -10.46 19.79
CA LYS A 386 -7.94 -9.13 19.35
C LYS A 386 -6.73 -8.18 19.37
N PHE A 387 -6.53 -7.41 18.30
CA PHE A 387 -5.59 -6.30 18.22
C PHE A 387 -6.39 -5.03 17.88
N GLU A 388 -6.17 -3.95 18.63
CA GLU A 388 -6.90 -2.70 18.44
C GLU A 388 -5.98 -1.49 18.66
N SER A 389 -5.86 -0.66 17.62
CA SER A 389 -5.18 0.64 17.72
C SER A 389 -3.68 0.57 18.08
N ASP A 390 -3.00 -0.50 17.69
CA ASP A 390 -1.58 -0.70 17.95
C ASP A 390 -0.71 0.26 17.11
N GLY A 391 0.45 0.60 17.67
CA GLY A 391 1.33 1.66 17.14
C GLY A 391 1.98 1.33 15.81
N ALA A 392 2.25 0.05 15.58
CA ALA A 392 2.92 -0.51 14.41
C ALA A 392 2.19 -1.76 13.91
N THR A 393 2.91 -2.81 13.51
CA THR A 393 2.35 -4.05 12.98
C THR A 393 1.86 -4.99 14.09
N ASP A 394 0.68 -5.60 13.92
CA ASP A 394 0.11 -6.49 14.94
C ASP A 394 0.92 -7.79 15.09
N VAL A 395 1.29 -8.43 13.97
CA VAL A 395 2.15 -9.64 13.94
C VAL A 395 3.28 -9.49 12.93
N GLN A 396 4.51 -9.41 13.45
CA GLN A 396 5.76 -9.37 12.66
C GLN A 396 6.40 -10.76 12.59
N ILE A 397 6.66 -11.26 11.38
CA ILE A 397 7.32 -12.55 11.13
C ILE A 397 8.55 -12.28 10.28
N VAL A 398 9.72 -12.08 10.93
CA VAL A 398 10.91 -11.55 10.26
C VAL A 398 12.13 -12.42 10.57
N GLY A 399 12.70 -13.01 9.52
CA GLY A 399 13.96 -13.75 9.58
C GLY A 399 15.19 -12.89 9.80
N SER A 400 16.33 -13.57 9.92
CA SER A 400 17.64 -12.96 10.02
C SER A 400 18.21 -12.70 8.62
N PRO A 401 18.78 -11.52 8.32
CA PRO A 401 19.51 -11.29 7.08
C PRO A 401 20.59 -12.33 6.80
N SER A 402 21.17 -12.92 7.86
CA SER A 402 22.19 -13.98 7.74
C SER A 402 21.66 -15.31 7.21
N ALA A 403 20.33 -15.53 7.24
CA ALA A 403 19.67 -16.69 6.66
C ALA A 403 19.47 -16.54 5.14
N VAL A 404 19.54 -15.31 4.60
CA VAL A 404 19.36 -15.03 3.17
C VAL A 404 20.69 -15.13 2.43
N ARG A 405 20.65 -15.72 1.23
CA ARG A 405 21.82 -15.82 0.33
C ARG A 405 21.92 -14.53 -0.49
N ASP A 406 23.13 -13.97 -0.57
CA ASP A 406 23.38 -12.69 -1.26
C ASP A 406 22.39 -11.58 -0.84
N TYR A 407 22.16 -11.48 0.48
CA TYR A 407 21.22 -10.53 1.09
C TYR A 407 21.50 -9.08 0.66
N SER A 408 20.42 -8.37 0.34
CA SER A 408 20.40 -6.92 0.20
C SER A 408 19.33 -6.34 1.13
N GLY A 409 19.74 -5.44 2.01
CA GLY A 409 18.84 -4.82 2.99
C GLY A 409 18.26 -3.49 2.54
N ASN A 410 18.73 -2.94 1.42
CA ASN A 410 18.30 -1.63 0.95
C ASN A 410 17.84 -1.70 -0.50
N TYR A 411 16.77 -1.00 -0.83
CA TYR A 411 16.23 -0.93 -2.18
C TYR A 411 17.31 -0.56 -3.21
N ASP A 412 18.14 0.46 -2.93
CA ASP A 412 19.12 1.00 -3.88
C ASP A 412 20.33 0.07 -4.11
N ASP A 413 20.51 -0.93 -3.26
CA ASP A 413 21.66 -1.80 -3.31
C ASP A 413 21.41 -2.98 -4.28
N THR A 414 22.33 -3.13 -5.24
CA THR A 414 22.43 -4.31 -6.10
C THR A 414 23.56 -5.18 -5.58
N VAL A 415 23.23 -6.41 -5.15
CA VAL A 415 24.19 -7.36 -4.58
C VAL A 415 24.51 -8.42 -5.61
N SER A 416 25.80 -8.57 -5.94
CA SER A 416 26.24 -9.58 -6.92
C SER A 416 25.91 -10.99 -6.45
N VAL A 417 25.23 -11.75 -7.31
CA VAL A 417 24.90 -13.15 -7.04
C VAL A 417 26.17 -14.01 -7.07
N SER A 418 26.55 -14.54 -5.91
CA SER A 418 27.74 -15.37 -5.72
C SER A 418 27.40 -16.80 -5.29
N ASP A 419 26.24 -16.97 -4.66
CA ASP A 419 25.72 -18.24 -4.20
C ASP A 419 24.43 -18.54 -4.95
N THR A 420 24.34 -19.68 -5.63
CA THR A 420 23.17 -20.10 -6.43
C THR A 420 22.41 -21.27 -5.81
N ALA A 421 22.74 -21.65 -4.57
CA ALA A 421 22.01 -22.70 -3.87
C ALA A 421 20.55 -22.28 -3.63
N PRO A 422 19.60 -23.24 -3.68
CA PRO A 422 18.21 -22.98 -3.35
C PRO A 422 18.01 -22.80 -1.85
N GLY A 423 17.01 -22.00 -1.48
CA GLY A 423 16.53 -21.92 -0.11
C GLY A 423 17.47 -21.17 0.84
N PRO A 424 17.19 -21.25 2.15
CA PRO A 424 17.93 -20.51 3.16
C PRO A 424 19.38 -20.97 3.30
N LYS A 425 20.23 -20.06 3.79
CA LYS A 425 21.63 -20.30 4.15
C LYS A 425 21.77 -20.97 5.53
N THR A 426 20.90 -20.60 6.46
CA THR A 426 20.87 -21.10 7.85
C THR A 426 19.42 -21.30 8.30
N ASP A 427 19.21 -21.91 9.46
CA ASP A 427 17.87 -22.09 10.05
C ASP A 427 17.34 -20.86 10.81
N ASP A 428 18.04 -19.71 10.76
CA ASP A 428 17.72 -18.50 11.53
C ASP A 428 16.58 -17.67 10.91
N TYR A 429 15.44 -18.32 10.69
CA TYR A 429 14.24 -17.74 10.12
C TYR A 429 12.94 -18.36 10.67
N PRO A 430 11.82 -17.62 10.65
CA PRO A 430 10.51 -18.15 10.99
C PRO A 430 10.02 -19.21 10.02
N ARG A 431 9.53 -20.32 10.55
CA ARG A 431 8.91 -21.38 9.74
C ARG A 431 7.78 -22.11 10.41
N ASP A 432 6.85 -22.58 9.59
CA ASP A 432 5.69 -23.35 10.05
C ASP A 432 4.87 -22.55 11.09
N ILE A 433 4.67 -21.26 10.81
CA ILE A 433 3.99 -20.28 11.68
C ILE A 433 2.51 -20.24 11.31
N VAL A 434 1.63 -20.15 12.32
CA VAL A 434 0.18 -20.04 12.12
C VAL A 434 -0.35 -18.76 12.76
N VAL A 435 -0.96 -17.89 11.94
CA VAL A 435 -1.70 -16.72 12.38
C VAL A 435 -3.17 -16.95 12.03
N ARG A 436 -4.01 -17.26 13.02
CA ARG A 436 -5.40 -17.68 12.73
C ARG A 436 -6.47 -17.02 13.58
N ASN A 437 -7.65 -16.79 13.00
CA ASN A 437 -8.84 -16.32 13.72
C ASN A 437 -8.63 -15.03 14.55
N ASN A 438 -7.68 -14.19 14.16
CA ASN A 438 -7.46 -12.92 14.86
C ASN A 438 -8.37 -11.83 14.29
N ARG A 439 -8.77 -10.89 15.15
CA ARG A 439 -9.43 -9.64 14.74
C ARG A 439 -8.42 -8.51 14.92
N MET A 440 -8.02 -7.90 13.81
CA MET A 440 -6.95 -6.91 13.72
C MET A 440 -7.51 -5.63 13.14
N ARG A 441 -7.41 -4.52 13.89
CA ARG A 441 -8.04 -3.27 13.49
C ARG A 441 -7.25 -2.04 13.92
N SER A 442 -7.13 -1.08 13.01
CA SER A 442 -6.56 0.26 13.28
C SER A 442 -5.11 0.22 13.78
N MET A 443 -4.35 -0.78 13.37
CA MET A 443 -2.90 -0.83 13.58
C MET A 443 -2.18 0.32 12.85
N GLY A 444 -0.89 0.51 13.10
CA GLY A 444 -0.13 1.57 12.43
C GLY A 444 -0.50 2.99 12.87
N ARG A 445 -0.90 3.16 14.14
CA ARG A 445 -1.24 4.49 14.67
C ARG A 445 -0.10 5.49 14.53
N PHE A 446 1.14 5.02 14.71
CA PHE A 446 2.36 5.83 14.63
C PHE A 446 3.18 5.52 13.38
N GLU A 447 3.51 4.25 13.16
CA GLU A 447 4.28 3.77 12.00
C GLU A 447 3.33 3.54 10.80
N LYS A 448 3.58 4.21 9.66
CA LYS A 448 2.69 4.11 8.48
C LYS A 448 3.14 3.10 7.43
N GLN A 449 4.29 2.46 7.65
CA GLN A 449 4.62 1.18 7.02
C GLN A 449 4.35 0.04 8.00
N SER A 450 3.08 -0.34 8.08
CA SER A 450 2.58 -1.31 9.04
C SER A 450 1.44 -2.12 8.44
N SER A 451 1.17 -3.27 9.05
CA SER A 451 0.13 -4.20 8.62
C SER A 451 -0.44 -5.00 9.80
N GLY A 452 -1.53 -5.72 9.60
CA GLY A 452 -1.96 -6.73 10.57
C GLY A 452 -0.97 -7.89 10.62
N VAL A 453 -0.49 -8.33 9.46
CA VAL A 453 0.56 -9.37 9.36
C VAL A 453 1.64 -8.92 8.38
N ASN A 454 2.90 -8.96 8.80
CA ASN A 454 4.07 -8.78 7.95
C ASN A 454 4.89 -10.07 7.93
N ILE A 455 5.31 -10.51 6.75
CA ILE A 455 6.11 -11.71 6.52
C ILE A 455 7.36 -11.32 5.74
N SER A 456 8.54 -11.60 6.28
CA SER A 456 9.83 -11.40 5.61
C SER A 456 10.79 -12.53 5.96
N MET A 457 11.62 -12.96 5.01
CA MET A 457 12.69 -13.93 5.23
C MET A 457 12.20 -15.19 5.95
N SER A 458 11.13 -15.83 5.46
CA SER A 458 10.36 -16.83 6.22
C SER A 458 9.85 -17.98 5.35
N ALA A 459 9.38 -19.09 5.91
CA ALA A 459 8.80 -20.17 5.09
C ALA A 459 7.55 -20.79 5.72
N ASN A 460 6.64 -21.33 4.92
CA ASN A 460 5.48 -22.10 5.40
C ASN A 460 4.65 -21.33 6.45
N VAL A 461 4.32 -20.07 6.18
CA VAL A 461 3.47 -19.24 7.07
C VAL A 461 2.02 -19.40 6.64
N THR A 462 1.14 -19.79 7.57
CA THR A 462 -0.30 -19.89 7.34
C THR A 462 -1.00 -18.70 7.98
N VAL A 463 -1.75 -17.93 7.19
CA VAL A 463 -2.61 -16.85 7.67
C VAL A 463 -4.05 -17.21 7.34
N ASP A 464 -4.79 -17.69 8.35
CA ASP A 464 -6.05 -18.41 8.17
C ASP A 464 -7.21 -17.80 8.98
N GLY A 465 -8.27 -17.33 8.31
CA GLY A 465 -9.50 -16.95 9.02
C GLY A 465 -9.39 -15.65 9.81
N ASN A 466 -8.51 -14.73 9.46
CA ASN A 466 -8.36 -13.45 10.17
C ASN A 466 -9.26 -12.37 9.54
N THR A 467 -9.76 -11.44 10.37
CA THR A 467 -10.37 -10.19 9.89
C THR A 467 -9.39 -9.06 10.15
N ILE A 468 -8.88 -8.44 9.08
CA ILE A 468 -7.88 -7.38 9.13
C ILE A 468 -8.44 -6.14 8.46
N SER A 469 -8.49 -5.01 9.17
CA SER A 469 -9.13 -3.79 8.66
C SER A 469 -8.56 -2.49 9.23
N ASP A 470 -8.93 -1.37 8.62
CA ASP A 470 -8.54 -0.01 9.04
C ASP A 470 -7.01 0.20 9.07
N SER A 471 -6.28 -0.37 8.11
CA SER A 471 -4.81 -0.24 8.02
C SER A 471 -4.39 1.03 7.25
N PRO A 472 -3.36 1.77 7.71
CA PRO A 472 -2.82 2.90 6.96
C PRO A 472 -2.14 2.47 5.65
N ARG A 473 -1.61 1.24 5.59
CA ARG A 473 -1.04 0.61 4.40
C ARG A 473 -1.62 -0.79 4.18
N ALA A 474 -0.84 -1.80 3.84
CA ALA A 474 -1.34 -3.14 3.58
C ALA A 474 -2.02 -3.71 4.83
N CYS A 475 -3.07 -4.52 4.66
CA CYS A 475 -3.56 -5.33 5.76
C CYS A 475 -2.65 -6.54 5.99
N LEU A 476 -2.10 -7.09 4.90
CA LEU A 476 -1.10 -8.16 4.93
C LEU A 476 0.03 -7.83 3.97
N ASN A 477 1.27 -7.94 4.44
CA ASN A 477 2.46 -7.68 3.64
C ASN A 477 3.36 -8.92 3.59
N ILE A 478 3.86 -9.23 2.40
CA ILE A 478 4.93 -10.20 2.16
C ILE A 478 6.12 -9.42 1.59
N GLU A 479 7.07 -9.11 2.44
CA GLU A 479 8.17 -8.19 2.16
C GLU A 479 9.13 -8.71 1.10
N ASP A 480 9.24 -10.04 1.00
CA ASP A 480 10.08 -10.73 0.06
C ASP A 480 9.51 -12.14 -0.24
N GLY A 481 9.83 -12.69 -1.41
CA GLY A 481 9.39 -14.04 -1.80
C GLY A 481 10.11 -15.19 -1.08
N THR A 482 11.10 -14.90 -0.23
CA THR A 482 11.90 -15.98 0.38
C THR A 482 11.11 -16.63 1.53
N TRP A 483 11.08 -17.94 1.68
CA TRP A 483 11.30 -19.01 0.70
C TRP A 483 9.98 -19.65 0.25
N GLY A 484 8.88 -18.93 0.46
CA GLY A 484 7.55 -19.31 0.04
C GLY A 484 6.92 -20.43 0.86
N GLY A 485 5.95 -21.12 0.25
CA GLY A 485 5.08 -22.09 0.93
C GLY A 485 4.05 -21.44 1.86
N HIS A 486 3.88 -20.12 1.80
CA HIS A 486 2.86 -19.43 2.56
C HIS A 486 1.46 -19.77 2.03
N ASP A 487 0.49 -19.88 2.95
CA ASP A 487 -0.90 -20.19 2.67
C ASP A 487 -1.79 -19.12 3.33
N ILE A 488 -2.26 -18.17 2.54
CA ILE A 488 -3.07 -17.04 2.96
C ILE A 488 -4.52 -17.35 2.58
N LYS A 489 -5.36 -17.70 3.56
CA LYS A 489 -6.70 -18.19 3.28
C LYS A 489 -7.79 -17.80 4.27
N ASN A 490 -9.03 -17.86 3.80
CA ASN A 490 -10.22 -17.63 4.62
C ASN A 490 -10.25 -16.25 5.30
N ASN A 491 -9.46 -15.26 4.85
CA ASN A 491 -9.38 -13.97 5.52
C ASN A 491 -10.40 -12.97 4.96
N ASP A 492 -10.82 -12.02 5.79
CA ASP A 492 -11.48 -10.78 5.39
C ASP A 492 -10.46 -9.64 5.46
N LEU A 493 -10.16 -8.98 4.34
CA LEU A 493 -9.22 -7.85 4.28
C LEU A 493 -9.88 -6.64 3.61
N PHE A 494 -10.06 -5.56 4.37
CA PHE A 494 -10.74 -4.37 3.86
C PHE A 494 -10.37 -3.08 4.58
N ASP A 495 -10.69 -1.93 3.96
CA ASP A 495 -10.31 -0.61 4.48
C ASP A 495 -8.81 -0.54 4.79
N CYS A 496 -7.99 -1.07 3.88
CA CYS A 496 -6.54 -1.00 3.91
C CYS A 496 -6.06 0.17 3.03
N VAL A 497 -4.82 0.62 3.22
CA VAL A 497 -4.19 1.71 2.45
C VAL A 497 -4.92 3.05 2.64
N LYS A 498 -5.46 3.30 3.83
CA LYS A 498 -6.25 4.51 4.12
C LYS A 498 -5.41 5.79 4.15
N GLU A 499 -4.15 5.67 4.57
CA GLU A 499 -3.25 6.81 4.77
C GLU A 499 -2.07 6.82 3.78
N THR A 500 -1.98 5.86 2.87
CA THR A 500 -0.86 5.72 1.93
C THR A 500 -1.37 5.50 0.50
N GLY A 501 -0.50 5.22 -0.46
CA GLY A 501 -0.90 4.92 -1.86
C GLY A 501 0.06 3.96 -2.56
N ASP A 502 -0.30 3.48 -3.77
CA ASP A 502 0.49 2.49 -4.54
C ASP A 502 0.79 1.23 -3.72
N ASN A 503 -0.29 0.52 -3.36
CA ASN A 503 -0.27 -0.69 -2.53
C ASN A 503 -1.65 -1.37 -2.58
N GLY A 504 -1.75 -2.62 -2.14
CA GLY A 504 -3.01 -3.36 -2.03
C GLY A 504 -3.37 -3.74 -0.60
N SER A 505 -4.56 -4.34 -0.42
CA SER A 505 -4.93 -4.99 0.85
C SER A 505 -3.96 -6.13 1.20
N VAL A 506 -3.50 -6.85 0.17
CA VAL A 506 -2.29 -7.68 0.21
C VAL A 506 -1.24 -7.03 -0.67
N ASN A 507 -0.03 -6.89 -0.15
CA ASN A 507 1.12 -6.42 -0.91
C ASN A 507 2.27 -7.41 -0.85
N VAL A 508 3.00 -7.53 -1.95
CA VAL A 508 4.14 -8.43 -2.08
C VAL A 508 5.26 -7.77 -2.86
N TRP A 509 6.49 -7.89 -2.38
CA TRP A 509 7.68 -7.70 -3.20
C TRP A 509 8.40 -9.04 -3.42
N GLY A 510 8.87 -9.28 -4.65
CA GLY A 510 9.65 -10.45 -5.05
C GLY A 510 11.07 -10.11 -5.49
N ARG A 511 11.64 -9.03 -4.94
CA ARG A 511 12.94 -8.41 -5.30
C ARG A 511 14.17 -9.26 -4.90
N GLY A 512 14.16 -10.55 -5.23
CA GLY A 512 15.23 -11.53 -4.94
C GLY A 512 16.45 -11.43 -5.86
N ARG A 513 17.29 -12.47 -5.89
CA ARG A 513 18.59 -12.50 -6.61
C ARG A 513 18.47 -12.32 -8.13
N PHE A 514 17.30 -12.60 -8.71
CA PHE A 514 17.08 -12.38 -10.15
C PHE A 514 16.77 -10.91 -10.49
N TRP A 515 16.25 -10.14 -9.54
CA TRP A 515 15.73 -8.79 -9.75
C TRP A 515 16.76 -7.73 -9.35
N ALA A 516 16.83 -6.61 -10.06
CA ALA A 516 17.73 -5.49 -9.75
C ALA A 516 16.97 -4.16 -9.69
N SER A 517 17.43 -3.27 -8.79
CA SER A 517 16.84 -1.95 -8.55
C SER A 517 17.35 -0.85 -9.48
N SER A 518 18.49 -1.09 -10.14
CA SER A 518 19.10 -0.15 -11.10
C SER A 518 19.25 -0.82 -12.45
N GLY A 519 18.53 -0.31 -13.46
CA GLY A 519 18.60 -0.82 -14.83
C GLY A 519 17.36 -0.43 -15.63
N ASN A 520 17.48 -0.40 -16.96
CA ASN A 520 16.34 -0.16 -17.85
C ASN A 520 15.43 -1.41 -17.85
N ASN A 521 14.65 -1.62 -16.79
CA ASN A 521 13.69 -2.74 -16.65
C ASN A 521 12.44 -2.52 -17.52
N THR A 522 12.62 -2.11 -18.77
CA THR A 522 11.55 -2.10 -19.78
C THR A 522 11.51 -3.49 -20.41
N LEU A 523 10.55 -4.32 -20.03
CA LEU A 523 10.54 -5.78 -20.28
C LEU A 523 9.70 -6.25 -21.49
N ALA A 524 9.33 -5.33 -22.39
CA ALA A 524 8.61 -5.65 -23.62
C ALA A 524 9.58 -6.12 -24.76
N PRO A 525 9.10 -6.83 -25.79
CA PRO A 525 9.72 -8.04 -26.39
C PRO A 525 11.20 -8.01 -26.79
N GLY A 526 11.88 -9.14 -26.56
CA GLY A 526 13.25 -9.40 -27.00
C GLY A 526 14.34 -8.85 -26.07
N THR A 527 13.95 -8.36 -24.89
CA THR A 527 14.84 -7.70 -23.94
C THR A 527 15.41 -8.68 -22.92
N SER A 528 16.74 -8.67 -22.79
CA SER A 528 17.42 -9.10 -21.56
C SER A 528 17.49 -7.91 -20.60
N PHE A 529 17.25 -8.14 -19.31
CA PHE A 529 17.40 -7.12 -18.26
C PHE A 529 18.59 -7.44 -17.37
N GLU A 530 19.25 -6.41 -16.86
CA GLU A 530 20.36 -6.59 -15.91
C GLU A 530 19.78 -6.96 -14.56
N GLY A 531 19.69 -8.25 -14.25
CA GLY A 531 19.36 -8.72 -12.91
C GLY A 531 20.50 -8.47 -11.92
N SER A 532 20.33 -8.87 -10.65
CA SER A 532 21.38 -8.69 -9.63
C SER A 532 22.67 -9.51 -9.89
N THR A 533 22.73 -10.29 -10.98
CA THR A 533 23.94 -10.97 -11.44
C THR A 533 25.00 -10.04 -12.03
N GLY A 534 24.66 -8.79 -12.34
CA GLY A 534 25.57 -7.84 -13.01
C GLY A 534 25.77 -8.14 -14.51
N THR A 535 24.95 -9.01 -15.07
CA THR A 535 24.90 -9.34 -16.50
C THR A 535 23.45 -9.49 -16.94
N ALA A 536 23.18 -9.29 -18.23
CA ALA A 536 21.83 -9.40 -18.74
C ALA A 536 21.32 -10.85 -18.65
N LEU A 537 20.14 -11.03 -18.05
CA LEU A 537 19.46 -12.32 -17.91
C LEU A 537 18.45 -12.52 -19.03
N THR A 538 18.35 -13.76 -19.52
CA THR A 538 17.19 -14.23 -20.28
C THR A 538 16.06 -14.63 -19.33
N ASP A 539 14.81 -14.63 -19.80
CA ASP A 539 13.65 -15.10 -19.01
C ASP A 539 13.87 -16.49 -18.41
N ALA A 540 14.47 -17.42 -19.16
CA ALA A 540 14.75 -18.76 -18.66
C ALA A 540 15.74 -18.76 -17.49
N GLN A 541 16.77 -17.90 -17.52
CA GLN A 541 17.73 -17.76 -16.44
C GLN A 541 17.11 -17.08 -15.22
N ALA A 542 16.32 -16.02 -15.42
CA ALA A 542 15.61 -15.32 -14.36
C ALA A 542 14.62 -16.26 -13.64
N ARG A 543 13.79 -16.99 -14.39
CA ARG A 543 12.88 -18.04 -13.84
C ARG A 543 13.64 -19.08 -13.02
N HIS A 544 14.78 -19.57 -13.54
CA HIS A 544 15.59 -20.56 -12.81
C HIS A 544 16.10 -20.01 -11.48
N LEU A 545 16.57 -18.76 -11.45
CA LEU A 545 17.11 -18.13 -10.25
C LEU A 545 16.00 -17.78 -9.25
N MET A 546 14.87 -17.26 -9.72
CA MET A 546 13.68 -17.00 -8.91
C MET A 546 13.23 -18.26 -8.14
N LYS A 547 13.21 -19.45 -8.78
CA LYS A 547 12.87 -20.72 -8.12
C LYS A 547 13.88 -21.19 -7.06
N ARG A 548 15.06 -20.57 -6.99
CA ARG A 548 16.02 -20.77 -5.90
C ARG A 548 15.69 -19.91 -4.69
N ASP A 549 15.02 -18.78 -4.89
CA ASP A 549 14.58 -17.87 -3.83
C ASP A 549 13.19 -18.26 -3.31
N VAL A 550 12.24 -18.51 -4.21
CA VAL A 550 10.89 -19.01 -3.90
C VAL A 550 10.87 -20.52 -4.18
N VAL A 551 11.21 -21.34 -3.18
CA VAL A 551 11.38 -22.80 -3.37
C VAL A 551 10.08 -23.57 -3.27
N ARG A 552 9.02 -22.94 -2.77
CA ARG A 552 7.65 -23.45 -2.77
C ARG A 552 6.69 -22.33 -3.13
N PRO A 553 5.64 -22.62 -3.92
CA PRO A 553 4.69 -21.60 -4.32
C PRO A 553 4.00 -20.97 -3.11
N ILE A 554 3.68 -19.69 -3.24
CA ILE A 554 2.86 -18.95 -2.27
C ILE A 554 1.42 -18.99 -2.75
N THR A 555 0.48 -19.33 -1.87
CA THR A 555 -0.94 -19.47 -2.22
C THR A 555 -1.76 -18.43 -1.47
N VAL A 556 -2.56 -17.66 -2.21
CA VAL A 556 -3.58 -16.74 -1.68
C VAL A 556 -4.93 -17.26 -2.15
N GLN A 557 -5.70 -17.87 -1.24
CA GLN A 557 -6.89 -18.59 -1.62
C GLN A 557 -8.11 -18.38 -0.72
N HIS A 558 -9.30 -18.36 -1.30
CA HIS A 558 -10.55 -18.28 -0.52
C HIS A 558 -10.55 -17.11 0.49
N ASN A 559 -10.07 -15.94 0.05
CA ASN A 559 -10.17 -14.70 0.83
C ASN A 559 -11.23 -13.77 0.23
N ARG A 560 -11.75 -12.88 1.06
CA ARG A 560 -12.64 -11.82 0.63
C ARG A 560 -12.00 -10.46 0.85
N PHE A 561 -11.99 -9.66 -0.21
CA PHE A 561 -11.35 -8.36 -0.26
C PHE A 561 -12.34 -7.26 -0.55
N TRP A 562 -12.12 -6.09 0.04
CA TRP A 562 -12.65 -4.83 -0.46
C TRP A 562 -11.55 -3.77 -0.38
N HIS A 563 -11.26 -3.10 -1.49
CA HIS A 563 -10.18 -2.14 -1.56
C HIS A 563 -10.64 -0.87 -2.29
N ALA A 564 -10.40 0.30 -1.70
CA ALA A 564 -10.79 1.60 -2.25
C ALA A 564 -9.77 2.15 -3.27
N GLY A 565 -9.19 1.28 -4.09
CA GLY A 565 -8.14 1.59 -5.05
C GLY A 565 -8.12 0.61 -6.22
N ASP A 566 -7.14 0.75 -7.11
CA ASP A 566 -7.08 -0.01 -8.37
C ASP A 566 -6.87 -1.51 -8.15
N TRP A 567 -6.08 -1.93 -7.15
CA TRP A 567 -5.76 -3.34 -6.90
C TRP A 567 -5.84 -3.72 -5.42
N ALA A 568 -6.65 -4.74 -5.10
CA ALA A 568 -6.74 -5.32 -3.77
C ALA A 568 -5.56 -6.27 -3.47
N ILE A 569 -5.05 -6.94 -4.50
CA ILE A 569 -3.87 -7.81 -4.41
C ILE A 569 -2.77 -7.17 -5.28
N ASP A 570 -1.73 -6.67 -4.64
CA ASP A 570 -0.55 -6.08 -5.28
C ASP A 570 0.61 -7.09 -5.28
N LEU A 571 0.78 -7.83 -6.38
CA LEU A 571 2.02 -8.57 -6.62
C LEU A 571 2.99 -7.63 -7.34
N ASP A 572 3.72 -6.86 -6.53
CA ASP A 572 4.63 -5.82 -6.98
C ASP A 572 5.99 -6.40 -7.42
N ASP A 573 7.00 -5.56 -7.62
CA ASP A 573 8.31 -5.85 -8.22
C ASP A 573 8.81 -7.31 -8.03
N GLY A 574 8.89 -8.06 -9.12
CA GLY A 574 9.49 -9.39 -9.16
C GLY A 574 8.69 -10.50 -8.45
N SER A 575 7.49 -10.21 -7.93
CA SER A 575 6.66 -11.20 -7.23
C SER A 575 6.37 -12.41 -8.10
N SER A 576 6.79 -13.60 -7.66
CA SER A 576 6.85 -14.80 -8.50
C SER A 576 6.44 -16.08 -7.76
N ASP A 577 6.02 -17.10 -8.51
CA ASP A 577 5.52 -18.39 -8.03
C ASP A 577 4.30 -18.30 -7.09
N PHE A 578 3.34 -17.45 -7.46
CA PHE A 578 2.08 -17.26 -6.74
C PHE A 578 0.92 -18.06 -7.32
N ARG A 579 -0.01 -18.50 -6.47
CA ARG A 579 -1.30 -19.08 -6.85
C ARG A 579 -2.42 -18.28 -6.18
N LEU A 580 -3.16 -17.51 -6.96
CA LEU A 580 -4.33 -16.74 -6.53
C LEU A 580 -5.59 -17.51 -6.93
N LEU A 581 -6.21 -18.18 -5.95
CA LEU A 581 -7.25 -19.19 -6.17
C LEU A 581 -8.53 -18.83 -5.41
N ASP A 582 -9.70 -18.95 -6.04
CA ASP A 582 -10.98 -18.93 -5.31
C ASP A 582 -11.21 -17.65 -4.45
N ASN A 583 -10.65 -16.50 -4.83
CA ASN A 583 -10.82 -15.26 -4.07
C ASN A 583 -12.04 -14.47 -4.55
N LEU A 584 -12.75 -13.86 -3.59
CA LEU A 584 -13.84 -12.92 -3.84
C LEU A 584 -13.33 -11.49 -3.64
N ILE A 585 -13.24 -10.72 -4.73
CA ILE A 585 -12.80 -9.34 -4.70
C ILE A 585 -14.00 -8.43 -4.98
N LEU A 586 -14.54 -7.86 -3.89
CA LEU A 586 -15.74 -7.02 -3.91
C LEU A 586 -15.49 -5.64 -4.53
N LYS A 587 -14.24 -5.18 -4.47
CA LYS A 587 -13.73 -3.95 -5.07
C LYS A 587 -12.21 -3.98 -5.13
N GLY A 588 -11.64 -3.45 -6.21
CA GLY A 588 -10.22 -3.49 -6.51
C GLY A 588 -9.86 -4.70 -7.38
N GLY A 589 -8.72 -4.64 -8.03
CA GLY A 589 -8.21 -5.65 -8.95
C GLY A 589 -7.06 -6.50 -8.42
N ILE A 590 -6.35 -7.14 -9.35
CA ILE A 590 -5.15 -7.94 -9.09
C ILE A 590 -4.02 -7.38 -9.95
N LYS A 591 -2.94 -6.93 -9.33
CA LYS A 591 -1.73 -6.48 -10.04
C LYS A 591 -0.69 -7.60 -10.11
N LEU A 592 -0.09 -7.74 -11.28
CA LEU A 592 0.94 -8.71 -11.64
C LEU A 592 2.12 -7.95 -12.26
N ARG A 593 3.10 -7.55 -11.44
CA ARG A 593 4.28 -6.79 -11.89
C ARG A 593 5.50 -7.67 -12.11
N ASP A 594 6.17 -7.55 -13.26
CA ASP A 594 7.52 -8.08 -13.66
C ASP A 594 8.08 -9.36 -13.00
N GLY A 595 7.22 -10.32 -12.66
CA GLY A 595 7.55 -11.60 -12.06
C GLY A 595 7.24 -12.79 -12.97
N TYR A 596 7.26 -13.99 -12.40
CA TYR A 596 7.20 -15.24 -13.15
C TYR A 596 6.31 -16.31 -12.49
N GLU A 597 5.72 -17.17 -13.32
CA GLU A 597 4.98 -18.38 -12.96
C GLU A 597 3.81 -18.18 -11.97
N ARG A 598 3.04 -17.11 -12.14
CA ARG A 598 1.87 -16.80 -11.30
C ARG A 598 0.61 -17.38 -11.92
N THR A 599 -0.30 -17.89 -11.10
CA THR A 599 -1.61 -18.38 -11.55
C THR A 599 -2.71 -17.56 -10.91
N VAL A 600 -3.57 -16.93 -11.71
CA VAL A 600 -4.81 -16.28 -11.32
C VAL A 600 -5.95 -17.12 -11.83
N ARG A 601 -6.57 -17.90 -10.95
CA ARG A 601 -7.57 -18.88 -11.36
C ARG A 601 -8.77 -18.93 -10.44
N ASN A 602 -9.95 -19.03 -11.04
CA ASN A 602 -11.20 -19.25 -10.31
C ASN A 602 -11.55 -18.13 -9.32
N ASN A 603 -11.10 -16.90 -9.57
CA ASN A 603 -11.44 -15.73 -8.76
C ASN A 603 -12.68 -15.02 -9.31
N LEU A 604 -13.37 -14.27 -8.45
CA LEU A 604 -14.50 -13.42 -8.82
C LEU A 604 -14.20 -11.96 -8.46
N LEU A 605 -14.22 -11.08 -9.46
CA LEU A 605 -13.95 -9.64 -9.34
C LEU A 605 -15.24 -8.87 -9.66
N VAL A 606 -15.74 -8.05 -8.74
CA VAL A 606 -17.04 -7.33 -8.91
C VAL A 606 -16.91 -5.93 -9.50
N ASP A 607 -15.83 -5.24 -9.14
CA ASP A 607 -15.45 -3.90 -9.61
C ASP A 607 -13.93 -3.84 -9.57
N GLY A 608 -13.31 -4.55 -10.51
CA GLY A 608 -11.87 -4.77 -10.52
C GLY A 608 -11.38 -5.32 -11.84
N SER A 609 -10.11 -5.06 -12.14
CA SER A 609 -9.43 -5.55 -13.35
C SER A 609 -8.20 -6.36 -12.97
N ILE A 610 -7.67 -7.11 -13.92
CA ILE A 610 -6.30 -7.64 -13.80
C ILE A 610 -5.34 -6.64 -14.46
N TYR A 611 -4.26 -6.32 -13.77
CA TYR A 611 -3.25 -5.37 -14.20
C TYR A 611 -1.93 -6.11 -14.39
N GLU A 612 -1.55 -6.37 -15.63
CA GLU A 612 -0.21 -6.85 -15.94
C GLU A 612 0.69 -5.64 -16.17
N GLN A 613 1.74 -5.50 -15.36
CA GLN A 613 2.66 -4.38 -15.43
C GLN A 613 4.07 -4.87 -15.71
N VAL A 614 4.66 -4.36 -16.80
CA VAL A 614 6.06 -4.66 -17.15
C VAL A 614 6.28 -6.17 -17.34
N SER A 615 5.38 -6.80 -18.09
CA SER A 615 5.34 -8.26 -18.26
C SER A 615 6.52 -8.77 -19.09
N HIS A 616 7.16 -9.82 -18.59
CA HIS A 616 8.16 -10.57 -19.36
C HIS A 616 7.50 -11.39 -20.45
N SER A 617 8.11 -11.42 -21.63
CA SER A 617 7.60 -12.22 -22.76
C SER A 617 7.47 -13.70 -22.38
N GLY A 618 8.37 -14.25 -21.57
CA GLY A 618 8.29 -15.61 -21.04
C GLY A 618 7.88 -15.67 -19.57
N CYS A 619 6.99 -14.82 -19.06
CA CYS A 619 6.67 -14.85 -17.62
C CYS A 619 6.11 -16.21 -17.15
N GLY A 620 5.36 -16.91 -18.00
CA GLY A 620 4.73 -18.20 -17.68
C GLY A 620 3.52 -18.06 -16.76
N ASP A 621 2.92 -16.87 -16.71
CA ASP A 621 1.69 -16.64 -15.95
C ASP A 621 0.49 -17.39 -16.58
N VAL A 622 -0.53 -17.66 -15.77
CA VAL A 622 -1.78 -18.29 -16.20
C VAL A 622 -2.96 -17.53 -15.61
N ILE A 623 -3.87 -17.05 -16.45
CA ILE A 623 -5.09 -16.34 -16.05
C ILE A 623 -6.29 -17.06 -16.68
N GLU A 624 -6.98 -17.88 -15.90
CA GLU A 624 -8.07 -18.72 -16.42
C GLU A 624 -9.22 -18.90 -15.45
N HIS A 625 -10.40 -19.18 -15.98
CA HIS A 625 -11.59 -19.52 -15.19
C HIS A 625 -11.99 -18.43 -14.21
N ASN A 626 -11.67 -17.16 -14.44
CA ASN A 626 -12.10 -16.08 -13.56
C ASN A 626 -13.45 -15.51 -14.04
N ILE A 627 -14.21 -14.90 -13.13
CA ILE A 627 -15.37 -14.08 -13.44
C ILE A 627 -15.00 -12.62 -13.15
N THR A 628 -15.08 -11.75 -14.14
CA THR A 628 -14.89 -10.31 -13.97
C THR A 628 -16.16 -9.57 -14.33
N LEU A 629 -16.67 -8.82 -13.36
CA LEU A 629 -17.86 -7.98 -13.49
C LEU A 629 -17.41 -6.53 -13.61
N GLY A 630 -17.96 -5.86 -14.62
CA GLY A 630 -17.72 -4.46 -14.90
C GLY A 630 -17.01 -4.21 -16.23
N PRO A 631 -16.67 -2.95 -16.50
CA PRO A 631 -16.39 -2.47 -17.85
C PRO A 631 -14.97 -2.79 -18.34
N GLN A 632 -14.02 -3.02 -17.43
CA GLN A 632 -12.63 -3.23 -17.77
C GLN A 632 -12.15 -4.58 -17.25
N ALA A 633 -11.81 -5.49 -18.15
CA ALA A 633 -11.29 -6.81 -17.79
C ALA A 633 -9.79 -6.76 -17.43
N TYR A 634 -9.00 -6.10 -18.27
CA TYR A 634 -7.55 -6.00 -18.15
C TYR A 634 -7.07 -4.57 -18.36
N SER A 635 -6.14 -4.09 -17.55
CA SER A 635 -5.54 -2.76 -17.68
C SER A 635 -4.03 -2.84 -17.59
N ASN A 636 -3.42 -3.27 -18.69
CA ASN A 636 -1.99 -3.59 -18.73
C ASN A 636 -1.15 -2.36 -19.11
N VAL A 637 0.11 -2.36 -18.66
CA VAL A 637 1.09 -1.31 -18.96
C VAL A 637 2.43 -1.95 -19.25
N LEU A 638 3.10 -1.53 -20.33
CA LEU A 638 4.38 -2.10 -20.76
C LEU A 638 4.31 -3.63 -20.97
N ASN A 639 3.23 -4.08 -21.58
CA ASN A 639 2.99 -5.46 -21.99
C ASN A 639 2.98 -5.56 -23.53
N ASN A 640 3.24 -6.73 -24.11
CA ASN A 640 2.97 -6.96 -25.53
C ASN A 640 2.31 -8.32 -25.74
N PRO A 641 0.99 -8.36 -25.96
CA PRO A 641 0.26 -9.61 -26.06
C PRO A 641 0.70 -10.44 -27.27
N SER A 642 1.21 -9.84 -28.36
CA SER A 642 1.62 -10.58 -29.57
C SER A 642 2.87 -11.46 -29.37
N THR A 643 3.64 -11.18 -28.32
CA THR A 643 4.90 -11.89 -27.99
C THR A 643 4.86 -12.56 -26.62
N ALA A 644 3.79 -12.35 -25.88
CA ALA A 644 3.52 -12.96 -24.59
C ALA A 644 3.44 -14.50 -24.72
N GLN A 645 4.30 -15.23 -24.01
CA GLN A 645 4.36 -16.68 -23.90
C GLN A 645 3.73 -17.14 -22.58
N TYR A 646 2.55 -16.62 -22.26
CA TYR A 646 1.77 -16.96 -21.06
C TYR A 646 0.31 -17.26 -21.43
N GLY A 647 -0.47 -17.85 -20.52
CA GLY A 647 -1.79 -18.40 -20.84
C GLY A 647 -2.93 -17.56 -20.28
N VAL A 648 -3.68 -16.86 -21.14
CA VAL A 648 -4.93 -16.17 -20.76
C VAL A 648 -6.08 -16.74 -21.56
N ASP A 649 -7.00 -17.45 -20.90
CA ASP A 649 -8.12 -18.08 -21.60
C ASP A 649 -9.26 -18.51 -20.65
N ARG A 650 -10.44 -18.78 -21.21
CA ARG A 650 -11.59 -19.37 -20.51
C ARG A 650 -12.06 -18.56 -19.30
N ASN A 651 -12.05 -17.24 -19.41
CA ASN A 651 -12.60 -16.31 -18.43
C ASN A 651 -14.03 -15.90 -18.83
N LEU A 652 -14.86 -15.56 -17.84
CA LEU A 652 -16.18 -14.96 -18.07
C LEU A 652 -16.13 -13.47 -17.75
N PHE A 653 -16.63 -12.65 -18.68
CA PHE A 653 -16.76 -11.21 -18.50
C PHE A 653 -18.23 -10.81 -18.53
N TRP A 654 -18.64 -9.86 -17.69
CA TRP A 654 -19.99 -9.32 -17.74
C TRP A 654 -20.05 -7.84 -17.36
N ASN A 655 -20.61 -7.03 -18.24
CA ASN A 655 -20.84 -5.60 -18.01
C ASN A 655 -22.32 -5.25 -18.28
N ASP A 656 -23.26 -6.08 -17.83
CA ASP A 656 -24.71 -5.87 -17.99
C ASP A 656 -25.12 -5.48 -19.43
N HIS A 657 -24.70 -6.31 -20.39
CA HIS A 657 -24.93 -6.11 -21.83
C HIS A 657 -24.25 -4.88 -22.47
N TYR A 658 -23.44 -4.13 -21.72
CA TYR A 658 -22.55 -3.11 -22.27
C TYR A 658 -21.21 -3.71 -22.72
N PRO A 659 -20.47 -3.01 -23.60
CA PRO A 659 -19.15 -3.46 -24.02
C PRO A 659 -18.17 -3.63 -22.85
N VAL A 660 -17.37 -4.69 -22.91
CA VAL A 660 -16.20 -4.92 -22.04
C VAL A 660 -14.93 -4.48 -22.78
N TYR A 661 -14.01 -3.88 -22.05
CA TYR A 661 -12.78 -3.29 -22.58
C TYR A 661 -11.51 -3.95 -22.00
N VAL A 662 -10.43 -3.80 -22.75
CA VAL A 662 -9.05 -4.15 -22.37
C VAL A 662 -8.12 -3.01 -22.76
N ASN A 663 -7.13 -2.72 -21.91
CA ASN A 663 -5.94 -1.97 -22.29
C ASN A 663 -4.79 -2.98 -22.40
N PRO A 664 -4.34 -3.34 -23.62
CA PRO A 664 -3.41 -4.44 -23.81
C PRO A 664 -1.98 -4.13 -23.37
N ASP A 665 -1.56 -2.86 -23.42
CA ASP A 665 -0.16 -2.45 -23.28
C ASP A 665 0.06 -1.03 -22.71
N GLY A 666 -1.01 -0.29 -22.40
CA GLY A 666 -0.97 1.09 -21.93
C GLY A 666 -1.30 2.11 -23.03
N SER A 667 -1.43 1.69 -24.29
CA SER A 667 -1.70 2.59 -25.43
C SER A 667 -3.14 3.08 -25.51
N GLY A 668 -4.07 2.47 -24.77
CA GLY A 668 -5.47 2.86 -24.69
C GLY A 668 -6.42 1.67 -24.62
N ASN A 669 -7.69 1.94 -24.34
CA ASN A 669 -8.72 0.90 -24.28
C ASN A 669 -9.17 0.50 -25.70
N GLU A 670 -9.25 -0.81 -25.95
CA GLU A 670 -9.97 -1.40 -27.07
C GLU A 670 -11.12 -2.28 -26.57
N ALA A 671 -12.13 -2.48 -27.41
CA ALA A 671 -13.29 -3.28 -27.05
C ALA A 671 -12.94 -4.78 -27.11
N LEU A 672 -12.94 -5.46 -25.96
CA LEU A 672 -12.82 -6.91 -25.85
C LEU A 672 -14.09 -7.60 -26.36
N SER A 673 -15.25 -6.97 -26.20
CA SER A 673 -16.54 -7.44 -26.73
C SER A 673 -17.04 -6.55 -27.86
N ALA A 674 -17.57 -7.13 -28.94
CA ALA A 674 -18.08 -6.36 -30.09
C ALA A 674 -19.40 -5.63 -29.79
N ASP A 675 -20.25 -6.22 -28.96
CA ASP A 675 -21.63 -5.80 -28.73
C ASP A 675 -22.10 -6.00 -27.27
N GLY A 676 -21.16 -6.24 -26.35
CA GLY A 676 -21.46 -6.56 -24.95
C GLY A 676 -21.95 -8.00 -24.72
N ALA A 677 -21.96 -8.85 -25.75
CA ALA A 677 -22.35 -10.27 -25.66
C ALA A 677 -21.39 -11.22 -26.39
N THR A 678 -20.60 -10.71 -27.33
CA THR A 678 -19.70 -11.51 -28.17
C THR A 678 -18.27 -11.00 -28.06
N ILE A 679 -17.30 -11.91 -27.84
CA ILE A 679 -15.87 -11.58 -27.93
C ILE A 679 -15.58 -10.97 -29.32
N ASN A 680 -14.78 -9.91 -29.34
CA ASN A 680 -14.39 -9.18 -30.54
C ASN A 680 -13.15 -9.81 -31.19
N PRO A 681 -13.26 -10.61 -32.28
CA PRO A 681 -12.09 -11.19 -32.94
C PRO A 681 -11.20 -10.15 -33.63
N GLN A 682 -11.67 -8.89 -33.75
CA GLN A 682 -10.89 -7.76 -34.26
C GLN A 682 -10.13 -6.99 -33.16
N SER A 683 -10.21 -7.39 -31.90
CA SER A 683 -9.32 -6.85 -30.86
C SER A 683 -7.87 -7.33 -31.09
N ALA A 684 -6.88 -6.48 -30.83
CA ALA A 684 -5.48 -6.87 -30.88
C ALA A 684 -5.14 -7.93 -29.80
N TRP A 685 -5.76 -7.84 -28.63
CA TRP A 685 -5.71 -8.84 -27.56
C TRP A 685 -6.09 -10.24 -28.07
N VAL A 686 -7.26 -10.36 -28.69
CA VAL A 686 -7.78 -11.65 -29.17
C VAL A 686 -6.97 -12.17 -30.36
N ARG A 687 -6.57 -11.30 -31.29
CA ARG A 687 -5.69 -11.70 -32.41
C ARG A 687 -4.32 -12.19 -31.97
N ALA A 688 -3.85 -11.72 -30.83
CA ALA A 688 -2.62 -12.18 -30.21
C ALA A 688 -2.77 -13.55 -29.51
N GLY A 689 -3.99 -14.11 -29.46
CA GLY A 689 -4.27 -15.42 -28.89
C GLY A 689 -4.68 -15.38 -27.41
N MET A 690 -5.02 -14.19 -26.88
CA MET A 690 -5.51 -14.01 -25.51
C MET A 690 -7.04 -14.11 -25.47
N ASP A 691 -7.59 -14.81 -24.47
CA ASP A 691 -9.02 -15.06 -24.29
C ASP A 691 -9.77 -15.66 -25.51
N PRO A 692 -9.17 -16.55 -26.34
CA PRO A 692 -9.83 -17.05 -27.54
C PRO A 692 -11.06 -17.93 -27.26
N HIS A 693 -11.17 -18.52 -26.07
CA HIS A 693 -12.31 -19.35 -25.64
C HIS A 693 -13.06 -18.75 -24.44
N SER A 694 -12.81 -17.48 -24.11
CA SER A 694 -13.55 -16.75 -23.08
C SER A 694 -14.94 -16.33 -23.57
N LEU A 695 -15.83 -15.95 -22.65
CA LEU A 695 -17.20 -15.55 -22.97
C LEU A 695 -17.55 -14.19 -22.36
N VAL A 696 -18.50 -13.50 -22.99
CA VAL A 696 -19.15 -12.31 -22.44
C VAL A 696 -20.62 -12.64 -22.23
N ALA A 697 -21.02 -12.89 -20.99
CA ALA A 697 -22.39 -13.33 -20.69
C ALA A 697 -22.76 -13.10 -19.21
N ASP A 698 -24.05 -13.08 -18.91
CA ASP A 698 -24.56 -13.06 -17.54
C ASP A 698 -24.00 -14.26 -16.74
N PRO A 699 -23.40 -14.04 -15.56
CA PRO A 699 -22.94 -15.10 -14.67
C PRO A 699 -24.05 -16.00 -14.13
N GLU A 700 -25.30 -15.59 -14.16
CA GLU A 700 -26.46 -16.31 -13.62
C GLU A 700 -26.32 -16.61 -12.12
N PHE A 701 -26.17 -15.56 -11.30
CA PHE A 701 -26.11 -15.70 -9.84
C PHE A 701 -27.39 -16.32 -9.26
N THR A 702 -27.25 -17.20 -8.26
CA THR A 702 -28.40 -17.82 -7.59
C THR A 702 -29.08 -16.87 -6.59
N ALA A 703 -28.33 -15.93 -6.03
CA ALA A 703 -28.87 -14.87 -5.18
C ALA A 703 -29.46 -13.75 -6.04
N ALA A 704 -30.65 -13.26 -5.67
CA ALA A 704 -31.28 -12.14 -6.38
C ALA A 704 -30.50 -10.81 -6.20
N ASP A 705 -29.85 -10.64 -5.05
CA ASP A 705 -28.92 -9.54 -4.78
C ASP A 705 -27.67 -10.11 -4.10
N PRO A 706 -26.67 -10.52 -4.90
CA PRO A 706 -25.42 -11.08 -4.38
C PRO A 706 -24.60 -10.02 -3.61
N THR A 707 -24.75 -8.73 -3.89
CA THR A 707 -24.00 -7.65 -3.21
C THR A 707 -24.51 -7.42 -1.79
N ALA A 708 -25.82 -7.54 -1.56
CA ALA A 708 -26.39 -7.42 -0.23
C ALA A 708 -26.20 -8.68 0.62
N SER A 709 -26.19 -9.85 -0.01
CA SER A 709 -26.03 -11.14 0.66
C SER A 709 -24.58 -11.62 0.78
N TYR A 710 -23.66 -11.02 0.02
CA TYR A 710 -22.28 -11.49 -0.21
C TYR A 710 -22.19 -12.91 -0.83
N ASP A 711 -23.28 -13.40 -1.42
CA ASP A 711 -23.34 -14.72 -2.05
C ASP A 711 -23.33 -14.59 -3.57
N PHE A 712 -22.14 -14.75 -4.16
CA PHE A 712 -21.91 -14.70 -5.60
C PHE A 712 -21.88 -16.10 -6.24
N THR A 713 -22.55 -17.07 -5.64
CA THR A 713 -22.69 -18.42 -6.22
C THR A 713 -23.41 -18.34 -7.57
N VAL A 714 -22.86 -18.98 -8.60
CA VAL A 714 -23.49 -19.08 -9.94
C VAL A 714 -24.30 -20.37 -10.10
N ALA A 715 -25.36 -20.33 -10.90
CA ALA A 715 -26.18 -21.49 -11.19
C ALA A 715 -25.38 -22.58 -11.92
N SER A 716 -25.79 -23.85 -11.81
CA SER A 716 -25.10 -24.97 -12.49
C SER A 716 -25.15 -24.89 -14.02
N GLY A 717 -26.08 -24.11 -14.57
CA GLY A 717 -26.20 -23.84 -16.00
C GLY A 717 -25.37 -22.64 -16.48
N SER A 718 -24.72 -21.93 -15.56
CA SER A 718 -23.99 -20.69 -15.85
C SER A 718 -22.92 -20.89 -16.93
N PRO A 719 -22.75 -19.91 -17.85
CA PRO A 719 -21.64 -19.89 -18.79
C PRO A 719 -20.26 -20.04 -18.10
N ALA A 720 -20.08 -19.49 -16.90
CA ALA A 720 -18.83 -19.62 -16.15
C ALA A 720 -18.47 -21.08 -15.87
N VAL A 721 -19.45 -21.89 -15.46
CA VAL A 721 -19.26 -23.31 -15.15
C VAL A 721 -18.83 -24.08 -16.40
N SER A 722 -19.38 -23.74 -17.57
CA SER A 722 -18.99 -24.35 -18.85
C SER A 722 -17.54 -24.04 -19.26
N LEU A 723 -17.01 -22.90 -18.80
CA LEU A 723 -15.62 -22.50 -19.01
C LEU A 723 -14.65 -23.15 -18.05
N GLY A 724 -15.13 -23.76 -16.97
CA GLY A 724 -14.32 -24.41 -15.94
C GLY A 724 -14.32 -23.69 -14.59
N TYR A 725 -15.08 -22.60 -14.43
CA TYR A 725 -15.28 -21.98 -13.11
C TYR A 725 -15.97 -22.98 -12.17
N ALA A 726 -15.44 -23.10 -10.96
CA ALA A 726 -16.00 -23.91 -9.90
C ALA A 726 -16.48 -23.00 -8.77
N ASN A 727 -17.76 -23.10 -8.40
CA ASN A 727 -18.25 -22.43 -7.20
C ASN A 727 -17.40 -22.83 -5.99
N PHE A 728 -17.00 -21.83 -5.20
CA PHE A 728 -16.35 -22.00 -3.90
C PHE A 728 -17.26 -21.44 -2.79
N PRO A 729 -17.04 -21.79 -1.52
CA PRO A 729 -17.90 -21.32 -0.43
C PRO A 729 -17.93 -19.79 -0.32
N MET A 730 -19.11 -19.17 -0.32
CA MET A 730 -19.26 -17.72 -0.08
C MET A 730 -19.34 -17.37 1.42
N THR A 731 -18.82 -18.26 2.27
CA THR A 731 -18.87 -18.16 3.74
C THR A 731 -17.55 -18.68 4.33
N GLY A 732 -17.29 -18.37 5.59
CA GLY A 732 -16.05 -18.78 6.26
C GLY A 732 -14.89 -17.82 6.06
N PHE A 733 -15.14 -16.64 5.48
CA PHE A 733 -14.20 -15.52 5.49
C PHE A 733 -14.15 -14.85 6.86
N GLY A 734 -12.96 -14.44 7.26
CA GLY A 734 -12.72 -13.64 8.44
C GLY A 734 -12.82 -14.41 9.75
N ALA A 735 -12.41 -13.75 10.82
CA ALA A 735 -12.55 -14.26 12.17
C ALA A 735 -14.03 -14.20 12.58
N ALA A 736 -14.52 -15.26 13.23
CA ALA A 736 -15.89 -15.29 13.73
C ALA A 736 -16.19 -14.03 14.55
N GLY A 737 -17.31 -13.34 14.27
CA GLY A 737 -17.70 -12.09 14.94
C GLY A 737 -16.85 -10.86 14.60
N GLY A 738 -16.00 -10.94 13.57
CA GLY A 738 -15.35 -9.78 12.96
C GLY A 738 -16.34 -8.91 12.17
N PRO A 739 -16.01 -7.63 11.94
CA PRO A 739 -16.78 -6.78 11.04
C PRO A 739 -16.75 -7.31 9.59
N LEU A 740 -17.82 -7.04 8.84
CA LEU A 740 -17.88 -7.33 7.41
C LEU A 740 -17.26 -6.19 6.60
N PRO A 741 -16.67 -6.48 5.43
CA PRO A 741 -16.22 -5.45 4.51
C PRO A 741 -17.39 -4.60 4.01
N PRO A 742 -17.13 -3.38 3.49
CA PRO A 742 -18.13 -2.65 2.72
C PRO A 742 -18.74 -3.51 1.62
N LYS A 743 -20.02 -3.24 1.29
CA LYS A 743 -20.69 -3.96 0.21
C LYS A 743 -20.03 -3.66 -1.13
N ALA A 744 -20.02 -4.66 -2.01
CA ALA A 744 -19.67 -4.44 -3.40
C ALA A 744 -20.68 -3.48 -4.05
N ALA A 745 -20.23 -2.74 -5.05
CA ALA A 745 -21.09 -2.01 -5.96
C ALA A 745 -20.78 -2.51 -7.37
N PHE A 746 -21.82 -2.88 -8.12
CA PHE A 746 -21.62 -3.21 -9.53
C PHE A 746 -21.32 -1.94 -10.32
N ALA A 747 -20.20 -1.94 -11.03
CA ALA A 747 -19.88 -0.90 -11.98
C ALA A 747 -20.35 -1.34 -13.37
N TYR A 748 -21.56 -0.95 -13.79
CA TYR A 748 -22.05 -1.21 -15.15
C TYR A 748 -22.24 0.08 -15.94
N GLY A 749 -22.12 0.00 -17.27
CA GLY A 749 -22.53 1.09 -18.15
C GLY A 749 -21.60 1.36 -19.33
N PRO A 750 -22.01 2.29 -20.22
CA PRO A 750 -21.21 2.71 -21.37
C PRO A 750 -20.10 3.67 -20.92
N GLY A 751 -18.85 3.39 -21.32
CA GLY A 751 -17.72 4.30 -21.08
C GLY A 751 -17.17 4.33 -19.64
N SER A 752 -17.57 3.39 -18.77
CA SER A 752 -17.08 3.29 -17.38
C SER A 752 -15.75 2.53 -17.22
N GLY A 753 -15.11 2.11 -18.32
CA GLY A 753 -13.85 1.33 -18.32
C GLY A 753 -12.56 2.10 -18.01
N GLY A 754 -12.66 3.27 -17.38
CA GLY A 754 -11.50 4.00 -16.86
C GLY A 754 -11.47 3.93 -15.35
N PRO A 755 -10.29 4.04 -14.69
CA PRO A 755 -10.24 4.20 -13.24
C PRO A 755 -11.22 5.30 -12.79
N ALA A 756 -11.91 5.07 -11.67
CA ALA A 756 -13.04 5.86 -11.18
C ALA A 756 -12.74 7.34 -10.83
N ASN A 757 -11.56 7.84 -11.18
CA ASN A 757 -11.15 9.25 -11.22
C ASN A 757 -9.96 9.40 -12.19
N GLY A 758 -10.15 9.01 -13.46
CA GLY A 758 -9.11 9.20 -14.47
C GLY A 758 -8.68 10.66 -14.51
N LEU A 759 -7.39 10.91 -14.31
CA LEU A 759 -6.79 12.21 -14.58
C LEU A 759 -7.22 12.65 -15.99
N ILE A 760 -7.62 13.91 -16.17
CA ILE A 760 -7.94 14.44 -17.50
C ILE A 760 -6.72 14.19 -18.40
N VAL A 761 -6.87 13.31 -19.39
CA VAL A 761 -5.79 12.96 -20.34
C VAL A 761 -5.77 14.05 -21.39
N GLN A 762 -4.68 14.81 -21.42
CA GLN A 762 -4.50 15.93 -22.33
C GLN A 762 -3.46 15.55 -23.39
N PRO A 763 -3.90 15.25 -24.63
CA PRO A 763 -3.02 14.80 -25.70
C PRO A 763 -2.15 15.93 -26.23
N GLU A 764 -0.91 15.59 -26.59
CA GLU A 764 0.10 16.52 -27.11
C GLU A 764 1.00 15.82 -28.13
N MET A 765 1.77 16.60 -28.90
CA MET A 765 2.75 16.09 -29.85
C MET A 765 4.13 16.73 -29.64
N LEU A 766 5.15 15.90 -29.42
CA LEU A 766 6.54 16.34 -29.29
C LEU A 766 7.39 15.65 -30.35
N MET A 767 7.84 16.41 -31.36
CA MET A 767 8.79 15.93 -32.38
C MET A 767 8.38 14.62 -33.09
N GLY A 768 7.07 14.47 -33.33
CA GLY A 768 6.48 13.28 -33.95
C GLY A 768 6.10 12.16 -32.98
N ALA A 769 6.36 12.31 -31.68
CA ALA A 769 5.83 11.43 -30.63
C ALA A 769 4.50 11.95 -30.09
N ALA A 770 3.59 11.04 -29.75
CA ALA A 770 2.38 11.34 -29.00
C ALA A 770 2.68 11.38 -27.50
N ALA A 771 2.15 12.38 -26.80
CA ALA A 771 2.42 12.60 -25.40
C ALA A 771 1.16 13.02 -24.60
N THR A 772 1.24 12.93 -23.27
CA THR A 772 0.18 13.33 -22.31
C THR A 772 0.76 13.55 -20.91
N ASN A 773 -0.03 14.07 -19.96
CA ASN A 773 0.21 13.84 -18.52
C ASN A 773 0.17 12.34 -18.18
N ILE A 774 0.73 11.98 -17.02
CA ILE A 774 0.59 10.63 -16.44
C ILE A 774 -0.90 10.26 -16.36
N PRO A 775 -1.37 9.23 -17.08
CA PRO A 775 -2.80 9.00 -17.28
C PRO A 775 -3.43 8.10 -16.21
N SER A 776 -2.64 7.38 -15.41
CA SER A 776 -3.14 6.44 -14.41
C SER A 776 -2.12 6.13 -13.31
N LEU A 777 -2.60 5.60 -12.18
CA LEU A 777 -1.74 5.06 -11.13
C LEU A 777 -0.90 3.88 -11.63
N ALA A 778 -1.41 3.09 -12.58
CA ALA A 778 -0.66 2.01 -13.20
C ALA A 778 0.58 2.53 -13.96
N VAL A 779 0.44 3.62 -14.72
CA VAL A 779 1.59 4.26 -15.40
C VAL A 779 2.53 4.86 -14.36
N GLN A 780 2.01 5.58 -13.36
CA GLN A 780 2.81 6.16 -12.27
C GLN A 780 3.66 5.10 -11.55
N SER A 781 3.04 4.00 -11.13
CA SER A 781 3.66 2.85 -10.46
C SER A 781 4.71 2.19 -11.36
N SER A 782 4.39 2.01 -12.66
CA SER A 782 5.31 1.40 -13.62
C SER A 782 6.62 2.17 -13.80
N LEU A 783 6.56 3.49 -13.66
CA LEU A 783 7.69 4.40 -13.75
C LEU A 783 8.31 4.67 -12.38
N GLY A 784 7.73 4.16 -11.28
CA GLY A 784 8.21 4.37 -9.92
C GLY A 784 8.23 5.87 -9.59
N LEU A 785 7.21 6.60 -10.03
CA LEU A 785 7.07 8.03 -9.82
C LEU A 785 6.38 8.31 -8.48
N THR A 786 6.96 9.23 -7.71
CA THR A 786 6.35 9.70 -6.46
C THR A 786 5.13 10.59 -6.68
N LYS A 787 5.06 11.25 -7.85
CA LYS A 787 3.95 12.11 -8.27
C LYS A 787 3.65 11.88 -9.75
N PRO A 788 2.39 12.06 -10.19
CA PRO A 788 2.01 11.88 -11.59
C PRO A 788 2.42 13.08 -12.47
N TYR A 789 3.65 13.59 -12.33
CA TYR A 789 4.16 14.74 -13.07
C TYR A 789 5.13 14.30 -14.15
N GLY A 790 4.99 14.88 -15.33
CA GLY A 790 5.86 14.61 -16.46
C GLY A 790 5.11 14.75 -17.78
N LEU A 791 5.87 14.62 -18.87
CA LEU A 791 5.35 14.51 -20.23
C LEU A 791 5.59 13.08 -20.71
N TYR A 792 4.57 12.25 -20.58
CA TYR A 792 4.61 10.81 -20.87
C TYR A 792 4.38 10.54 -22.34
N LEU A 793 5.31 9.82 -22.96
CA LEU A 793 5.28 9.48 -24.39
C LEU A 793 4.49 8.18 -24.62
N THR A 794 3.20 8.29 -24.93
CA THR A 794 2.32 7.14 -25.19
C THR A 794 2.67 6.40 -26.47
N SER A 795 3.28 7.08 -27.44
CA SER A 795 3.77 6.45 -28.66
C SER A 795 4.92 7.24 -29.28
N VAL A 796 6.00 6.54 -29.63
CA VAL A 796 7.14 7.09 -30.37
C VAL A 796 7.34 6.27 -31.65
N PRO A 797 6.75 6.71 -32.78
CA PRO A 797 6.85 5.98 -34.05
C PRO A 797 8.30 5.82 -34.53
N GLU A 798 8.62 4.66 -35.10
CA GLU A 798 9.92 4.41 -35.72
C GLU A 798 10.16 5.41 -36.87
N GLY A 799 11.34 6.03 -36.88
CA GLY A 799 11.69 7.06 -37.86
C GLY A 799 11.23 8.48 -37.51
N SER A 800 10.45 8.69 -36.45
CA SER A 800 10.17 10.03 -35.91
C SER A 800 11.46 10.73 -35.43
N TYR A 801 11.46 12.07 -35.36
CA TYR A 801 12.60 12.81 -34.84
C TYR A 801 12.89 12.42 -33.39
N ALA A 802 11.84 12.25 -32.57
CA ALA A 802 11.94 11.72 -31.22
C ALA A 802 12.69 10.36 -31.17
N ALA A 803 12.30 9.39 -32.00
CA ALA A 803 12.95 8.07 -32.07
C ALA A 803 14.42 8.15 -32.49
N GLN A 804 14.71 8.92 -33.55
CA GLN A 804 16.08 9.10 -34.07
C GLN A 804 17.04 9.70 -33.03
N HIS A 805 16.48 10.43 -32.05
CA HIS A 805 17.22 11.08 -30.98
C HIS A 805 17.08 10.39 -29.61
N GLY A 806 16.62 9.13 -29.59
CA GLY A 806 16.75 8.25 -28.43
C GLY A 806 15.59 8.28 -27.42
N LEU A 807 14.49 8.98 -27.72
CA LEU A 807 13.23 8.84 -27.00
C LEU A 807 12.52 7.55 -27.42
N ARG A 808 11.73 6.98 -26.52
CA ARG A 808 11.03 5.70 -26.69
C ARG A 808 9.60 5.76 -26.17
N THR A 809 8.73 4.91 -26.70
CA THR A 809 7.39 4.70 -26.11
C THR A 809 7.53 4.30 -24.65
N GLY A 810 6.75 4.93 -23.78
CA GLY A 810 6.79 4.70 -22.33
C GLY A 810 7.80 5.56 -21.57
N ASP A 811 8.57 6.41 -22.24
CA ASP A 811 9.40 7.42 -21.58
C ASP A 811 8.51 8.50 -20.94
N ASP A 812 8.88 8.96 -19.74
CA ASP A 812 8.30 10.15 -19.12
C ASP A 812 9.36 11.25 -18.97
N ILE A 813 9.12 12.41 -19.58
CA ILE A 813 10.06 13.54 -19.49
C ILE A 813 9.76 14.33 -18.21
N THR A 814 10.70 14.31 -17.27
CA THR A 814 10.56 14.93 -15.95
C THR A 814 11.28 16.27 -15.82
N ALA A 815 12.17 16.61 -16.77
CA ALA A 815 12.76 17.94 -16.87
C ALA A 815 13.26 18.26 -18.28
N VAL A 816 13.30 19.55 -18.63
CA VAL A 816 13.91 20.09 -19.85
C VAL A 816 14.90 21.20 -19.49
N ASN A 817 16.15 21.06 -19.95
CA ASN A 817 17.26 21.99 -19.68
C ASN A 817 17.44 22.35 -18.19
N GLY A 818 17.18 21.38 -17.30
CA GLY A 818 17.25 21.54 -15.85
C GLY A 818 16.00 22.12 -15.19
N THR A 819 14.97 22.49 -15.95
CA THR A 819 13.66 22.89 -15.44
C THR A 819 12.76 21.68 -15.29
N SER A 820 12.36 21.36 -14.06
CA SER A 820 11.45 20.23 -13.76
C SER A 820 10.04 20.46 -14.27
N VAL A 821 9.39 19.37 -14.68
CA VAL A 821 7.95 19.33 -14.90
C VAL A 821 7.23 19.22 -13.55
N THR A 822 6.24 20.07 -13.30
CA THR A 822 5.48 20.11 -12.04
C THR A 822 4.06 19.54 -12.21
N ASP A 823 3.19 19.77 -11.23
CA ASP A 823 1.75 19.55 -11.32
C ASP A 823 1.08 20.28 -12.48
N ASP A 824 1.60 21.46 -12.84
CA ASP A 824 1.32 22.09 -14.12
C ASP A 824 2.30 21.58 -15.19
N ARG A 825 1.81 20.65 -16.03
CA ARG A 825 2.57 20.09 -17.16
C ARG A 825 3.09 21.17 -18.11
N ASN A 826 2.44 22.34 -18.18
CA ASN A 826 2.89 23.45 -19.02
C ASN A 826 4.29 23.97 -18.63
N THR A 827 4.80 23.67 -17.44
CA THR A 827 6.19 23.98 -17.08
C THR A 827 7.21 23.43 -18.09
N PHE A 828 6.94 22.26 -18.70
CA PHE A 828 7.71 21.75 -19.84
C PHE A 828 7.60 22.67 -21.05
N TRP A 829 6.38 22.91 -21.55
CA TRP A 829 6.12 23.65 -22.78
C TRP A 829 6.52 25.12 -22.69
N LEU A 830 6.32 25.77 -21.55
CA LEU A 830 6.76 27.14 -21.29
C LEU A 830 8.28 27.31 -21.39
N SER A 831 9.03 26.22 -21.17
CA SER A 831 10.48 26.16 -21.36
C SER A 831 10.83 25.77 -22.79
N TYR A 832 10.19 24.73 -23.33
CA TYR A 832 10.44 24.18 -24.66
C TYR A 832 10.10 25.15 -25.80
N ASN A 833 8.98 25.86 -25.71
CA ASN A 833 8.49 26.75 -26.78
C ASN A 833 9.38 28.00 -26.94
N LYS A 834 10.18 28.38 -25.93
CA LYS A 834 11.12 29.51 -26.00
C LYS A 834 12.44 29.18 -26.69
N LEU A 835 12.70 27.90 -26.93
CA LEU A 835 13.95 27.46 -27.55
C LEU A 835 13.94 27.80 -29.05
N ALA A 836 15.03 28.38 -29.53
CA ALA A 836 15.19 28.65 -30.97
C ALA A 836 15.31 27.35 -31.77
N PRO A 837 14.94 27.33 -33.05
CA PRO A 837 15.17 26.19 -33.94
C PRO A 837 16.63 25.74 -33.91
N GLY A 838 16.87 24.44 -33.75
CA GLY A 838 18.22 23.87 -33.63
C GLY A 838 18.90 24.07 -32.26
N ALA A 839 18.27 24.75 -31.30
CA ALA A 839 18.83 24.91 -29.95
C ALA A 839 19.04 23.54 -29.27
N PRO A 840 20.15 23.36 -28.52
CA PRO A 840 20.39 22.11 -27.80
C PRO A 840 19.36 21.95 -26.65
N ILE A 841 18.90 20.72 -26.50
CA ILE A 841 17.95 20.27 -25.48
C ILE A 841 18.61 19.15 -24.69
N THR A 842 18.54 19.24 -23.38
CA THR A 842 18.85 18.16 -22.44
C THR A 842 17.57 17.81 -21.70
N LEU A 843 17.07 16.59 -21.89
CA LEU A 843 15.91 16.06 -21.19
C LEU A 843 16.37 15.14 -20.06
N THR A 844 15.74 15.28 -18.89
CA THR A 844 15.72 14.22 -17.87
C THR A 844 14.50 13.38 -18.13
N VAL A 845 14.70 12.07 -18.31
CA VAL A 845 13.66 11.11 -18.69
C VAL A 845 13.63 9.99 -17.66
N ARG A 846 12.45 9.67 -17.15
CA ARG A 846 12.18 8.46 -16.39
C ARG A 846 11.84 7.35 -17.37
N ARG A 847 12.65 6.30 -17.39
CA ARG A 847 12.48 5.12 -18.26
C ARG A 847 12.64 3.86 -17.44
N GLY A 848 11.56 3.09 -17.26
CA GLY A 848 11.59 1.82 -16.53
C GLY A 848 12.19 1.96 -15.12
N GLN A 849 11.63 2.86 -14.31
CA GLN A 849 12.11 3.25 -12.98
C GLN A 849 13.56 3.79 -12.88
N ALA A 850 14.25 4.00 -14.01
CA ALA A 850 15.58 4.59 -14.05
C ALA A 850 15.56 6.01 -14.65
N ASP A 851 16.43 6.88 -14.14
CA ASP A 851 16.62 8.20 -14.73
C ASP A 851 17.69 8.14 -15.83
N VAL A 852 17.33 8.63 -17.02
CA VAL A 852 18.23 8.71 -18.18
C VAL A 852 18.27 10.15 -18.69
N THR A 853 19.43 10.57 -19.19
CA THR A 853 19.59 11.87 -19.85
C THR A 853 19.54 11.68 -21.36
N VAL A 854 18.64 12.39 -22.03
CA VAL A 854 18.55 12.42 -23.50
C VAL A 854 18.98 13.79 -24.00
N ARG A 855 19.88 13.85 -24.98
CA ARG A 855 20.39 15.10 -25.57
C ARG A 855 20.05 15.14 -27.05
N LEU A 856 19.39 16.22 -27.48
CA LEU A 856 18.91 16.40 -28.84
C LEU A 856 18.87 17.89 -29.22
N GLY A 857 18.52 18.23 -30.46
CA GLY A 857 18.25 19.60 -30.88
C GLY A 857 16.74 19.86 -31.02
N LYS A 858 16.30 21.11 -30.91
CA LYS A 858 14.95 21.47 -31.36
C LYS A 858 14.86 21.35 -32.88
N THR A 859 13.71 20.93 -33.40
CA THR A 859 13.51 20.78 -34.85
C THR A 859 13.69 22.11 -35.59
N LEU A 860 14.16 22.04 -36.84
CA LEU A 860 14.31 23.20 -37.72
C LEU A 860 13.03 23.53 -38.50
N GLY A 861 12.04 22.65 -38.48
CA GLY A 861 10.76 22.82 -39.15
C GLY A 861 9.67 23.36 -38.22
N SER A 862 8.57 23.80 -38.81
CA SER A 862 7.36 24.22 -38.11
C SER A 862 6.82 23.14 -37.18
N GLU A 863 6.30 23.55 -36.03
CA GLU A 863 5.63 22.68 -35.07
C GLU A 863 4.14 23.05 -35.00
N LEU A 864 3.28 22.04 -34.93
CA LEU A 864 1.86 22.22 -34.64
C LEU A 864 1.67 21.90 -33.15
N LEU A 865 1.52 22.95 -32.34
CA LEU A 865 1.34 22.89 -30.90
C LEU A 865 -0.15 22.77 -30.57
N ASN A 866 -0.51 21.85 -29.68
CA ASN A 866 -1.89 21.69 -29.26
C ASN A 866 -2.34 22.84 -28.32
N ASN A 867 -3.65 23.01 -28.12
CA ASN A 867 -4.24 23.92 -27.14
C ASN A 867 -3.82 23.65 -25.67
N THR A 868 -3.17 22.51 -25.41
CA THR A 868 -2.58 22.12 -24.12
C THR A 868 -1.06 22.31 -24.04
N SER A 869 -0.39 22.61 -25.15
CA SER A 869 1.08 22.62 -25.25
C SER A 869 1.70 23.98 -24.94
N GLY A 870 1.52 24.47 -23.70
CA GLY A 870 2.12 25.71 -23.20
C GLY A 870 1.23 26.95 -23.31
N VAL A 871 -0.09 26.76 -23.47
CA VAL A 871 -1.08 27.84 -23.53
C VAL A 871 -1.52 28.21 -22.11
N VAL A 872 -1.49 29.50 -21.79
CA VAL A 872 -1.93 30.05 -20.51
C VAL A 872 -3.30 30.69 -20.67
N TYR A 873 -4.29 30.15 -19.95
CA TYR A 873 -5.67 30.61 -19.96
C TYR A 873 -5.98 31.49 -18.75
N THR A 874 -6.54 32.67 -18.99
CA THR A 874 -6.97 33.61 -17.94
C THR A 874 -8.48 33.80 -18.04
N THR A 875 -9.17 33.56 -16.94
CA THR A 875 -10.62 33.79 -16.80
C THR A 875 -10.86 35.14 -16.13
N ALA A 876 -11.50 36.06 -16.84
CA ALA A 876 -11.92 37.37 -16.33
C ALA A 876 -13.37 37.35 -15.79
N GLY A 877 -14.19 36.42 -16.28
CA GLY A 877 -15.59 36.24 -15.89
C GLY A 877 -15.81 35.17 -14.80
N SER A 878 -16.99 34.56 -14.81
CA SER A 878 -17.32 33.47 -13.87
C SER A 878 -16.48 32.22 -14.17
N PRO A 879 -15.86 31.56 -13.17
CA PRO A 879 -15.14 30.31 -13.37
C PRO A 879 -16.00 29.18 -13.97
N SER A 880 -17.31 29.18 -13.72
CA SER A 880 -18.23 28.14 -14.23
C SER A 880 -18.52 28.23 -15.72
N THR A 881 -18.25 29.37 -16.35
CA THR A 881 -18.42 29.65 -17.78
C THR A 881 -17.11 30.11 -18.44
N GLY A 882 -16.01 30.02 -17.69
CA GLY A 882 -14.66 30.33 -18.16
C GLY A 882 -14.07 29.20 -18.99
N TRP A 883 -12.74 29.15 -19.06
CA TRP A 883 -12.03 28.12 -19.80
C TRP A 883 -12.30 26.72 -19.26
N ILE A 884 -12.85 25.86 -20.11
CA ILE A 884 -13.13 24.45 -19.83
C ILE A 884 -12.54 23.61 -20.97
N TRP A 885 -11.67 22.66 -20.64
CA TRP A 885 -11.15 21.67 -21.58
C TRP A 885 -12.22 20.64 -21.94
N ARG A 886 -12.27 20.24 -23.21
CA ARG A 886 -13.22 19.27 -23.75
C ARG A 886 -12.51 18.32 -24.70
N GLY A 887 -12.58 17.03 -24.41
CA GLY A 887 -12.15 15.99 -25.33
C GLY A 887 -13.19 15.67 -26.41
N LYS A 888 -12.89 14.66 -27.23
CA LYS A 888 -13.67 14.22 -28.39
C LYS A 888 -15.19 14.16 -28.17
N THR A 889 -15.64 13.51 -27.11
CA THR A 889 -17.06 13.29 -26.82
C THR A 889 -17.77 14.52 -26.23
N ALA A 890 -17.02 15.55 -25.86
CA ALA A 890 -17.52 16.75 -25.18
C ALA A 890 -17.43 18.03 -26.03
N GLY A 891 -17.20 17.88 -27.35
CA GLY A 891 -17.19 18.97 -28.32
C GLY A 891 -15.90 19.09 -29.12
N GLY A 892 -14.80 18.44 -28.72
CA GLY A 892 -13.52 18.54 -29.42
C GLY A 892 -13.36 17.66 -30.67
N ALA A 893 -14.37 16.87 -31.03
CA ALA A 893 -14.25 15.98 -32.19
C ALA A 893 -13.95 16.74 -33.50
N ASN A 894 -13.00 16.23 -34.28
CA ASN A 894 -12.48 16.78 -35.53
C ASN A 894 -11.52 17.98 -35.38
N SER A 895 -11.28 18.47 -34.16
CA SER A 895 -10.20 19.41 -33.85
C SER A 895 -8.85 18.70 -33.82
N TYR A 896 -7.74 19.44 -33.75
CA TYR A 896 -6.42 18.84 -33.66
C TYR A 896 -6.33 17.97 -32.39
N LEU A 897 -5.95 16.71 -32.56
CA LEU A 897 -5.96 15.69 -31.48
C LEU A 897 -7.35 15.44 -30.83
N ASP A 898 -8.43 15.81 -31.51
CA ASP A 898 -9.81 15.68 -31.03
C ASP A 898 -10.08 16.34 -29.66
N ASP A 899 -9.42 17.45 -29.33
CA ASP A 899 -9.67 18.24 -28.12
C ASP A 899 -9.72 19.75 -28.36
N ILE A 900 -10.33 20.48 -27.42
CA ILE A 900 -10.39 21.95 -27.42
C ILE A 900 -10.37 22.52 -26.00
N TRP A 901 -10.00 23.80 -25.89
CA TRP A 901 -10.40 24.66 -24.77
C TRP A 901 -11.47 25.65 -25.24
N ALA A 902 -12.51 25.85 -24.43
CA ALA A 902 -13.59 26.79 -24.75
C ALA A 902 -13.97 27.66 -23.54
N THR A 903 -14.33 28.91 -23.80
CA THR A 903 -14.92 29.84 -22.81
C THR A 903 -16.16 30.53 -23.38
N GLN A 904 -17.02 31.03 -22.50
CA GLN A 904 -18.20 31.84 -22.85
C GLN A 904 -18.09 33.30 -22.36
N ASN A 905 -17.00 33.63 -21.67
CA ASN A 905 -16.85 34.93 -21.02
C ASN A 905 -16.12 35.91 -21.94
N ALA A 906 -16.78 37.00 -22.31
CA ALA A 906 -16.08 38.14 -22.88
C ALA A 906 -15.02 38.67 -21.90
N GLY A 907 -13.81 38.95 -22.40
CA GLY A 907 -12.64 39.34 -21.61
C GLY A 907 -11.74 38.18 -21.19
N ASP A 908 -12.18 36.93 -21.33
CA ASP A 908 -11.29 35.79 -21.15
C ASP A 908 -10.22 35.78 -22.25
N SER A 909 -9.01 35.37 -21.88
CA SER A 909 -7.86 35.39 -22.78
C SER A 909 -7.02 34.14 -22.70
N TRP A 910 -6.40 33.78 -23.81
CA TRP A 910 -5.33 32.79 -23.88
C TRP A 910 -4.04 33.47 -24.33
N SER A 911 -2.89 32.96 -23.88
CA SER A 911 -1.58 33.40 -24.36
C SER A 911 -0.65 32.23 -24.63
N LEU A 912 0.15 32.35 -25.70
CA LEU A 912 1.17 31.38 -26.07
C LEU A 912 2.49 32.12 -26.33
N THR A 913 3.53 31.72 -25.60
CA THR A 913 4.91 32.13 -25.87
C THR A 913 5.59 31.11 -26.77
N PHE A 914 6.25 31.55 -27.84
CA PHE A 914 6.95 30.72 -28.82
C PHE A 914 8.24 31.39 -29.30
N SER A 915 9.10 30.65 -30.01
CA SER A 915 10.30 31.15 -30.67
C SER A 915 10.21 30.92 -32.17
N GLY A 916 10.40 31.95 -32.98
CA GLY A 916 10.30 31.84 -34.44
C GLY A 916 10.13 33.19 -35.14
N THR A 917 9.73 33.13 -36.41
CA THR A 917 9.47 34.26 -37.30
C THR A 917 7.99 34.46 -37.63
N GLY A 918 7.10 33.60 -37.14
CA GLY A 918 5.66 33.73 -37.29
C GLY A 918 4.87 32.65 -36.56
N ILE A 919 3.54 32.80 -36.57
CA ILE A 919 2.59 31.83 -36.00
C ILE A 919 1.24 31.84 -36.74
N ASP A 920 0.65 30.67 -36.96
CA ASP A 920 -0.77 30.52 -37.31
C ASP A 920 -1.57 30.17 -36.05
N ILE A 921 -2.70 30.83 -35.86
CA ILE A 921 -3.69 30.53 -34.82
C ILE A 921 -4.81 29.72 -35.47
N ILE A 922 -5.13 28.58 -34.87
CA ILE A 922 -6.10 27.61 -35.39
C ILE A 922 -7.22 27.43 -34.36
N SER A 923 -8.47 27.45 -34.83
CA SER A 923 -9.66 27.34 -33.97
C SER A 923 -10.81 26.68 -34.73
N GLU A 924 -11.87 26.33 -34.00
CA GLU A 924 -13.18 26.08 -34.58
C GLU A 924 -13.89 27.41 -34.82
N THR A 925 -14.52 27.55 -35.99
CA THR A 925 -15.28 28.76 -36.34
C THR A 925 -16.73 28.41 -36.60
N ASN A 926 -17.67 29.28 -36.21
CA ASN A 926 -19.10 29.12 -36.47
C ASN A 926 -19.88 30.40 -36.10
N THR A 927 -21.19 30.39 -36.29
CA THR A 927 -22.10 31.51 -36.02
C THR A 927 -22.20 31.92 -34.54
N ASP A 928 -21.78 31.08 -33.60
CA ASP A 928 -21.79 31.32 -32.14
C ASP A 928 -20.41 31.74 -31.59
N GLU A 929 -19.37 31.78 -32.40
CA GLU A 929 -18.09 32.42 -32.06
C GLU A 929 -18.20 33.95 -32.17
N GLY A 930 -17.11 34.68 -31.94
CA GLY A 930 -17.11 36.14 -32.05
C GLY A 930 -15.75 36.74 -32.40
N ASP A 931 -15.62 38.04 -32.15
CA ASP A 931 -14.39 38.77 -32.39
C ASP A 931 -13.38 38.54 -31.26
N VAL A 932 -12.11 38.41 -31.64
CA VAL A 932 -10.97 38.23 -30.73
C VAL A 932 -9.96 39.35 -30.95
N ASP A 933 -9.62 40.07 -29.89
CA ASP A 933 -8.56 41.08 -29.92
C ASP A 933 -7.21 40.38 -29.73
N LEU A 934 -6.33 40.46 -30.73
CA LEU A 934 -4.99 39.91 -30.68
C LEU A 934 -3.97 40.97 -30.24
N THR A 935 -3.06 40.57 -29.37
CA THR A 935 -1.86 41.33 -29.01
C THR A 935 -0.61 40.48 -29.27
N LEU A 936 0.47 41.14 -29.65
CA LEU A 936 1.78 40.55 -29.87
C LEU A 936 2.81 41.29 -29.00
N ASP A 937 3.52 40.54 -28.17
CA ASP A 937 4.52 41.06 -27.22
C ASP A 937 3.96 42.17 -26.31
N GLY A 938 2.69 42.05 -25.94
CA GLY A 938 1.96 43.01 -25.11
C GLY A 938 1.46 44.26 -25.85
N ALA A 939 1.76 44.40 -27.15
CA ALA A 939 1.26 45.48 -27.99
C ALA A 939 0.02 45.02 -28.81
N PRO A 940 -1.00 45.87 -29.01
CA PRO A 940 -2.13 45.54 -29.89
C PRO A 940 -1.68 45.21 -31.31
N ASP A 941 -2.21 44.12 -31.90
CA ASP A 941 -2.00 43.74 -33.30
C ASP A 941 -3.25 44.05 -34.14
N ARG A 942 -4.34 43.28 -33.98
CA ARG A 942 -5.62 43.48 -34.67
C ARG A 942 -6.77 42.72 -34.02
N THR A 943 -8.01 43.05 -34.39
CA THR A 943 -9.20 42.23 -34.07
C THR A 943 -9.48 41.26 -35.22
N VAL A 944 -9.78 40.00 -34.91
CA VAL A 944 -10.09 38.94 -35.88
C VAL A 944 -11.45 38.32 -35.54
N SER A 945 -12.32 38.15 -36.53
CA SER A 945 -13.61 37.50 -36.34
C SER A 945 -13.49 35.99 -36.56
N PHE A 946 -13.96 35.20 -35.59
CA PHE A 946 -13.98 33.73 -35.68
C PHE A 946 -15.35 33.23 -36.19
N VAL A 947 -16.18 34.14 -36.70
CA VAL A 947 -17.54 33.84 -37.19
C VAL A 947 -17.50 33.35 -38.64
N THR A 948 -18.05 32.16 -38.86
CA THR A 948 -18.32 31.60 -40.19
C THR A 948 -19.79 31.14 -40.29
N PRO A 949 -20.37 31.01 -41.49
CA PRO A 949 -21.78 30.63 -41.64
C PRO A 949 -22.13 29.20 -41.19
N ALA A 950 -21.13 28.35 -41.01
CA ALA A 950 -21.27 26.97 -40.55
C ALA A 950 -20.03 26.55 -39.76
N ARG A 951 -20.15 25.52 -38.92
CA ARG A 951 -19.03 24.99 -38.14
C ARG A 951 -17.91 24.47 -39.06
N GLU A 952 -16.74 25.08 -38.96
CA GLU A 952 -15.51 24.61 -39.58
C GLU A 952 -14.49 24.28 -38.49
N TYR A 953 -13.83 23.13 -38.61
CA TYR A 953 -12.82 22.64 -37.68
C TYR A 953 -11.42 22.92 -38.20
N GLN A 954 -10.45 23.11 -37.30
CA GLN A 954 -9.06 23.35 -37.65
C GLN A 954 -8.86 24.54 -38.63
N SER A 955 -9.68 25.59 -38.49
CA SER A 955 -9.60 26.78 -39.34
C SER A 955 -8.47 27.70 -38.88
N THR A 956 -7.55 28.06 -39.78
CA THR A 956 -6.56 29.11 -39.52
C THR A 956 -7.24 30.47 -39.48
N VAL A 957 -7.56 30.93 -38.29
CA VAL A 957 -8.26 32.19 -38.03
C VAL A 957 -7.34 33.41 -38.16
N ALA A 958 -6.04 33.25 -37.91
CA ALA A 958 -5.07 34.33 -38.08
C ALA A 958 -3.65 33.80 -38.34
N THR A 959 -2.89 34.50 -39.18
CA THR A 959 -1.45 34.30 -39.37
C THR A 959 -0.70 35.58 -39.03
N ILE A 960 0.35 35.47 -38.21
CA ILE A 960 1.32 36.53 -37.93
C ILE A 960 2.64 36.08 -38.53
N SER A 961 3.26 36.90 -39.38
CA SER A 961 4.47 36.55 -40.13
C SER A 961 5.44 37.73 -40.20
N GLY A 962 6.71 37.45 -40.50
CA GLY A 962 7.73 38.49 -40.66
C GLY A 962 8.25 39.05 -39.32
N LEU A 963 8.08 38.27 -38.25
CA LEU A 963 8.66 38.58 -36.95
C LEU A 963 10.18 38.44 -37.01
N ARG A 964 10.88 39.19 -36.15
CA ARG A 964 12.32 39.01 -36.00
C ARG A 964 12.56 37.64 -35.36
N PRO A 965 13.59 36.88 -35.77
CA PRO A 965 13.92 35.64 -35.08
C PRO A 965 14.11 35.87 -33.58
N GLY A 966 13.30 35.24 -32.75
CA GLY A 966 13.31 35.45 -31.31
C GLY A 966 12.08 34.91 -30.61
N VAL A 967 12.01 35.15 -29.29
CA VAL A 967 10.86 34.77 -28.46
C VAL A 967 9.78 35.83 -28.58
N HIS A 968 8.57 35.39 -28.89
CA HIS A 968 7.37 36.20 -29.02
C HIS A 968 6.25 35.64 -28.16
N THR A 969 5.32 36.48 -27.73
CA THR A 969 4.08 36.06 -27.06
C THR A 969 2.88 36.64 -27.77
N VAL A 970 1.97 35.77 -28.20
CA VAL A 970 0.67 36.18 -28.74
C VAL A 970 -0.42 35.92 -27.70
N THR A 971 -1.34 36.87 -27.56
CA THR A 971 -2.50 36.75 -26.67
C THR A 971 -3.76 37.06 -27.45
N GLY A 972 -4.76 36.19 -27.36
CA GLY A 972 -6.10 36.44 -27.89
C GLY A 972 -7.10 36.66 -26.75
N THR A 973 -7.87 37.74 -26.81
CA THR A 973 -8.90 38.08 -25.81
C THR A 973 -10.28 38.09 -26.45
N MET A 974 -11.21 37.32 -25.90
CA MET A 974 -12.60 37.28 -26.37
C MET A 974 -13.24 38.66 -26.22
N LYS A 975 -13.75 39.23 -27.32
CA LYS A 975 -14.42 40.54 -27.30
C LYS A 975 -15.93 40.40 -27.22
N ASN A 976 -16.48 39.47 -28.01
CA ASN A 976 -17.89 39.13 -28.10
C ASN A 976 -18.04 37.68 -28.60
N GLY A 977 -19.28 37.23 -28.85
CA GLY A 977 -19.59 35.84 -29.20
C GLY A 977 -20.23 35.09 -28.04
N SER A 978 -20.76 33.90 -28.33
CA SER A 978 -21.25 32.97 -27.29
C SER A 978 -20.15 32.02 -26.80
N TYR A 979 -19.17 31.74 -27.68
CA TYR A 979 -17.97 30.97 -27.37
C TYR A 979 -16.72 31.64 -27.93
N LEU A 980 -15.58 31.34 -27.31
CA LEU A 980 -14.26 31.40 -27.91
C LEU A 980 -13.61 30.02 -27.73
N ILE A 981 -13.26 29.40 -28.85
CA ILE A 981 -12.57 28.10 -28.90
C ILE A 981 -11.09 28.27 -29.25
N VAL A 982 -10.22 27.45 -28.65
CA VAL A 982 -8.81 27.30 -29.01
C VAL A 982 -8.53 25.85 -29.36
N ASP A 983 -7.98 25.63 -30.55
CA ASP A 983 -7.67 24.30 -31.09
C ASP A 983 -6.16 24.06 -31.15
N ALA A 984 -5.42 24.82 -31.97
CA ALA A 984 -3.99 24.61 -32.13
C ALA A 984 -3.23 25.86 -32.59
N PHE A 985 -1.89 25.77 -32.61
CA PHE A 985 -1.00 26.83 -33.08
C PHE A 985 0.11 26.25 -33.95
N ARG A 986 0.35 26.83 -35.13
CA ARG A 986 1.49 26.44 -35.97
C ARG A 986 2.60 27.45 -35.88
N THR A 987 3.76 27.08 -35.34
CA THR A 987 4.92 27.96 -35.28
C THR A 987 5.68 27.96 -36.61
N HIS A 988 6.23 29.11 -36.97
CA HIS A 988 7.11 29.27 -38.13
C HIS A 988 8.52 29.59 -37.62
N PRO A 989 9.51 28.68 -37.75
CA PRO A 989 10.84 28.82 -37.18
C PRO A 989 11.67 29.98 -37.76
#